data_AF-A0A100W2C4-F1
#
_entry.id   AF-A0A100W2C4-F1
#
_cell.length_a   1.000
_cell.length_b   1.000
_cell.length_c   1.000
_cell.angle_alpha   90.00
_cell.angle_beta   90.00
_cell.angle_gamma   90.00
#
_symmetry.space_group_name_H-M   'P 1'
#
loop_
_entity.id
_entity.type
_entity.pdbx_description
1 polymer ?
#
loop_
_entity_poly.entity_id
_entity_poly.type
_entity_poly.pdbx_seq_one_letter_code
_entity_poly.pdbx_strand_id
1 'polypeptide(L)'
;MTVLSRASRTPMRPTTRFSWVPAAAGWTVGVIATLSLIASVSPLVRWIIKVPREFVNDYLFNFPDTSFAWAFVLTLLAAALAARKRIAWWILVLYMVGAVGWNLGDLVAGGDTDTMGEDVGEIIGMVFHVTAIVCLVLARKQFWAKVRRGALLKSAVVLLAGMAIGILAAWGLLTLFPGTLDTSARLPYAINRVSGFATVPTEVFEGYSHPFLNAVFGLFGALALMAAAVVLFQSQRAANALTGEDESAIRGLLELYGKNDSLGYFATRRDKSVVFAPSGRSAITYRVEVGVCLASGDPLGDPKAWPQAIEAWLQLCQTYGWAPGVMGASSTAAEAFRAAGLNALQLGDEAILHPESFRLSGSDMRGVRQAVTRAKRAGASVRIRRHRELSAAEMAEVIRNADAWRDTETERGFSMALGRLGDPADGDCLLVEAIQHDGQKDAVVAMLSLVPWGANGVSLDVMRRSPQSPNGTIELMVSELCMQAETIGVSRISLNFAMFRSAFEQGAQLGAGPVARLWRGLLVFFSRWWQLETLYRSNMKYQPEWVPRYACYEEARLIPRVGVASVIAEGFLVLPFSRRNKQHTGEHVAAPANLVESGRLHHDGSAPDVGDLATAASGQAELARLPEQVRVRMAKLRALQDSGVEAYPVGQAPTHTVAAAVAADDTENLSVAGRILRIRDYGGVLFAQLRDWSGEVQLLLDDSRLDGGTGKFTAAIDLGDLIEVTGTMGRSRNGTRSLLVEKWRLIGKCLRPLPDKWKGLTDQEARVRARYVDLAVNTDARELIRARSGALQAIRQTLYAKDFLEVETPILQQIHGGANARPFLTHINAYDLDLYLRIAPELYLKRLCVGGVERVFELGRAFRNEGVDFSHNPEFTLLEAYQAHADYNVWIDGCRELIQNAAQAANGAQVFLRPRADGVLEPVDISGKWPVITVHDAISEALGEHITPETDVDTLRKLCKAADIGYLSHWDAGAVVLEMYEHLVEDRTTEPTFYKDFPTSVSPLTRPHRSIPGVAERWDLVAWGVELGTAYSELTDPVEQRRRLQEQSLLAAGGDPEAMELDEDFLQAMEYAMPPTGGLGMGVDRVVMLITGRSIRETLPFPLAKPR
;
A
#
# COMPACT_ATOMS: atom_id res chain seq x y z
N MET A 1 17.74 -17.27 20.99
CA MET A 1 18.71 -16.15 20.98
C MET A 1 18.57 -15.45 19.63
N THR A 2 17.68 -14.47 19.58
CA THR A 2 17.10 -13.92 18.35
C THR A 2 17.79 -12.59 18.07
N VAL A 3 18.60 -12.52 17.02
CA VAL A 3 19.12 -11.24 16.54
C VAL A 3 18.00 -10.58 15.73
N LEU A 4 17.12 -9.89 16.46
CA LEU A 4 16.21 -8.91 15.87
C LEU A 4 17.06 -7.84 15.18
N SER A 5 17.00 -7.83 13.86
CA SER A 5 17.35 -6.69 13.02
C SER A 5 16.60 -5.46 13.55
N ARG A 6 17.25 -4.66 14.39
CA ARG A 6 16.79 -3.33 14.76
C ARG A 6 16.61 -2.56 13.46
N ALA A 7 15.37 -2.23 13.13
CA ALA A 7 15.06 -1.13 12.23
C ALA A 7 15.95 0.05 12.63
N SER A 8 16.88 0.41 11.76
CA SER A 8 17.71 1.58 11.93
C SER A 8 16.77 2.78 11.98
N ARG A 9 16.48 3.29 13.19
CA ARG A 9 15.93 4.63 13.38
C ARG A 9 16.92 5.59 12.73
N THR A 10 16.62 6.04 11.51
CA THR A 10 17.35 7.11 10.82
C THR A 10 17.21 8.39 11.66
N PRO A 11 18.25 9.22 11.77
CA PRO A 11 18.35 10.20 12.84
C PRO A 11 17.46 11.40 12.49
N MET A 12 16.28 11.48 13.08
CA MET A 12 15.84 12.79 13.55
C MET A 12 17.02 13.36 14.34
N ARG A 13 17.61 14.48 13.90
CA ARG A 13 18.66 15.15 14.65
C ARG A 13 18.23 15.18 16.11
N PRO A 14 19.10 14.78 17.06
CA PRO A 14 18.73 14.70 18.47
C PRO A 14 18.04 16.01 18.84
N THR A 15 16.86 15.92 19.44
CA THR A 15 16.14 17.05 20.00
C THR A 15 17.08 17.74 20.97
N THR A 16 17.83 18.73 20.48
CA THR A 16 18.78 19.43 21.33
C THR A 16 17.97 20.15 22.40
N ARG A 17 18.52 20.33 23.60
CA ARG A 17 17.85 21.05 24.70
C ARG A 17 17.32 22.45 24.33
N PHE A 18 17.75 23.02 23.20
CA PHE A 18 17.39 24.36 22.72
C PHE A 18 16.44 24.38 21.51
N SER A 19 15.83 23.25 21.10
CA SER A 19 14.94 23.21 19.93
C SER A 19 13.69 24.10 20.05
N TRP A 20 13.27 24.43 21.27
CA TRP A 20 12.13 25.31 21.57
C TRP A 20 12.46 26.81 21.44
N VAL A 21 13.74 27.19 21.50
CA VAL A 21 14.18 28.59 21.57
C VAL A 21 13.71 29.44 20.38
N PRO A 22 13.78 28.98 19.11
CA PRO A 22 13.27 29.77 17.98
C PRO A 22 11.75 30.04 18.06
N ALA A 23 10.98 29.05 18.54
CA ALA A 23 9.54 29.19 18.70
C ALA A 23 9.20 30.17 19.83
N ALA A 24 9.89 30.08 20.97
CA ALA A 24 9.72 31.01 22.08
C ALA A 24 10.13 32.43 21.71
N ALA A 25 11.31 32.63 21.09
CA ALA A 25 11.75 33.95 20.63
C ALA A 25 10.76 34.57 19.62
N GLY A 26 10.27 33.77 18.67
CA GLY A 26 9.24 34.20 17.72
C GLY A 26 7.93 34.59 18.42
N TRP A 27 7.48 33.80 19.41
CA TRP A 27 6.29 34.11 20.20
C TRP A 27 6.42 35.39 21.01
N THR A 28 7.54 35.57 21.74
CA THR A 28 7.76 36.77 22.56
C THR A 28 7.74 38.03 21.71
N VAL A 29 8.47 38.06 20.60
CA VAL A 29 8.46 39.19 19.67
C VAL A 29 7.09 39.37 19.02
N GLY A 30 6.38 38.27 18.71
CA GLY A 30 5.04 38.30 18.12
C GLY A 30 3.96 38.88 19.04
N VAL A 31 4.04 38.58 20.34
CA VAL A 31 3.17 39.18 21.36
C VAL A 31 3.41 40.68 21.47
N ILE A 32 4.68 41.12 21.54
CA ILE A 32 5.04 42.55 21.55
C ILE A 32 4.52 43.24 20.28
N ALA A 33 4.71 42.62 19.11
CA ALA A 33 4.25 43.16 17.83
C ALA A 33 2.72 43.32 17.79
N THR A 34 1.98 42.34 18.30
CA THR A 34 0.51 42.35 18.33
C THR A 34 -0.02 43.39 19.31
N LEU A 35 0.56 43.47 20.51
CA LEU A 35 0.20 44.49 21.49
C LEU A 35 0.54 45.90 20.98
N SER A 36 1.66 46.08 20.27
CA SER A 36 2.03 47.34 19.61
C SER A 36 1.09 47.72 18.49
N LEU A 37 0.63 46.76 17.68
CA LEU A 37 -0.37 47.00 16.64
C LEU A 37 -1.71 47.44 17.25
N ILE A 38 -2.20 46.72 18.27
CA ILE A 38 -3.47 47.04 18.94
C ILE A 38 -3.38 48.40 19.66
N ALA A 39 -2.28 48.68 20.37
CA ALA A 39 -2.05 49.94 21.06
C ALA A 39 -1.91 51.13 20.08
N SER A 40 -1.39 50.90 18.87
CA SER A 40 -1.30 51.92 17.83
C SER A 40 -2.68 52.34 17.31
N VAL A 41 -3.66 51.41 17.29
CA VAL A 41 -5.01 51.64 16.75
C VAL A 41 -6.03 52.00 17.82
N SER A 42 -5.88 51.49 19.06
CA SER A 42 -6.84 51.67 20.15
C SER A 42 -6.27 52.51 21.30
N PRO A 43 -6.75 53.75 21.48
CA PRO A 43 -6.39 54.59 22.62
C PRO A 43 -6.76 53.95 23.97
N LEU A 44 -7.87 53.19 24.03
CA LEU A 44 -8.31 52.49 25.24
C LEU A 44 -7.32 51.41 25.65
N VAL A 45 -6.87 50.57 24.70
CA VAL A 45 -5.88 49.52 24.99
C VAL A 45 -4.55 50.15 25.37
N ARG A 46 -4.13 51.23 24.69
CA ARG A 46 -2.92 51.99 25.02
C ARG A 46 -2.93 52.52 26.45
N TRP A 47 -4.08 53.02 26.91
CA TRP A 47 -4.24 53.48 28.29
C TRP A 47 -4.15 52.31 29.30
N ILE A 48 -4.83 51.19 29.02
CA ILE A 48 -4.83 50.00 29.90
C ILE A 48 -3.42 49.42 30.06
N ILE A 49 -2.65 49.35 28.98
CA ILE A 49 -1.30 48.74 29.01
C ILE A 49 -0.18 49.75 29.28
N LYS A 50 -0.50 51.02 29.59
CA LYS A 50 0.48 52.12 29.63
C LYS A 50 1.70 51.79 30.50
N VAL A 51 1.49 51.47 31.77
CA VAL A 51 2.54 51.19 32.75
C VAL A 51 3.41 49.98 32.38
N PRO A 52 2.84 48.77 32.12
CA PRO A 52 3.67 47.63 31.73
C PRO A 52 4.34 47.81 30.36
N ARG A 53 3.74 48.57 29.44
CA ARG A 53 4.34 48.90 28.14
C ARG A 53 5.53 49.83 28.29
N GLU A 54 5.41 50.90 29.07
CA GLU A 54 6.51 51.85 29.32
C GLU A 54 7.70 51.13 29.92
N PHE A 55 7.48 50.30 30.95
CA PHE A 55 8.54 49.46 31.51
C PHE A 55 9.22 48.53 30.47
N VAL A 56 8.43 47.87 29.60
CA VAL A 56 9.00 47.03 28.54
C VAL A 56 9.76 47.87 27.53
N ASN A 57 9.19 49.00 27.08
CA ASN A 57 9.77 49.90 26.09
C ASN A 57 11.12 50.47 26.54
N ASP A 58 11.19 50.88 27.80
CA ASP A 58 12.31 51.64 28.35
C ASP A 58 13.44 50.70 28.77
N TYR A 59 13.14 49.49 29.28
CA TYR A 59 14.15 48.62 29.88
C TYR A 59 14.38 47.26 29.19
N LEU A 60 13.42 46.71 28.43
CA LEU A 60 13.46 45.30 27.97
C LEU A 60 13.46 45.14 26.45
N PHE A 61 12.63 45.87 25.73
CA PHE A 61 12.46 45.77 24.29
C PHE A 61 11.65 46.95 23.77
N ASN A 62 12.15 47.64 22.75
CA ASN A 62 11.52 48.83 22.16
C ASN A 62 10.07 48.53 21.73
N PHE A 63 9.13 49.15 22.43
CA PHE A 63 7.70 48.97 22.35
C PHE A 63 7.01 50.36 22.24
N PRO A 64 7.13 51.00 21.06
CA PRO A 64 6.59 52.33 20.84
C PRO A 64 5.06 52.32 20.91
N ASP A 65 4.48 53.41 21.42
CA ASP A 65 3.05 53.64 21.61
C ASP A 65 2.29 53.92 20.30
N THR A 66 2.95 54.55 19.32
CA THR A 66 2.34 54.93 18.04
C THR A 66 3.25 54.69 16.84
N SER A 67 3.52 53.42 16.50
CA SER A 67 4.25 53.10 15.26
C SER A 67 3.75 51.82 14.61
N PHE A 68 2.81 51.98 13.67
CA PHE A 68 2.31 50.88 12.83
C PHE A 68 3.44 50.20 12.04
N ALA A 69 4.40 51.00 11.55
CA ALA A 69 5.55 50.51 10.80
C ALA A 69 6.41 49.58 11.64
N TRP A 70 6.67 49.95 12.90
CA TRP A 70 7.48 49.15 13.81
C TRP A 70 6.77 47.87 14.22
N ALA A 71 5.48 47.93 14.55
CA ALA A 71 4.66 46.75 14.82
C ALA A 71 4.69 45.74 13.65
N PHE A 72 4.66 46.24 12.41
CA PHE A 72 4.79 45.41 11.20
C PHE A 72 6.18 44.78 11.06
N VAL A 73 7.26 45.53 11.28
CA VAL A 73 8.63 45.00 11.26
C VAL A 73 8.82 43.92 12.32
N LEU A 74 8.33 44.14 13.55
CA LEU A 74 8.39 43.16 14.63
C LEU A 74 7.59 41.89 14.29
N THR A 75 6.44 42.03 13.64
CA THR A 75 5.64 40.88 13.16
C THR A 75 6.44 40.04 12.16
N LEU A 76 7.14 40.69 11.21
CA LEU A 76 7.99 39.98 10.25
C LEU A 76 9.21 39.33 10.92
N LEU A 77 9.82 39.99 11.90
CA LEU A 77 10.92 39.45 12.69
C LEU A 77 10.48 38.21 13.49
N ALA A 78 9.33 38.27 14.16
CA ALA A 78 8.72 37.16 14.87
C ALA A 78 8.49 35.94 13.96
N ALA A 79 7.88 36.16 12.79
CA ALA A 79 7.68 35.12 11.80
C ALA A 79 9.00 34.53 11.27
N ALA A 80 10.03 35.36 11.08
CA ALA A 80 11.34 34.93 10.62
C ALA A 80 12.13 34.12 11.68
N LEU A 81 11.99 34.47 12.97
CA LEU A 81 12.54 33.72 14.10
C LEU A 81 11.86 32.35 14.25
N ALA A 82 10.52 32.31 14.16
CA ALA A 82 9.75 31.06 14.16
C ALA A 82 10.11 30.16 12.95
N ALA A 83 10.41 30.77 11.80
CA ALA A 83 10.93 30.10 10.61
C ALA A 83 12.44 29.79 10.68
N ARG A 84 13.09 29.97 11.84
CA ARG A 84 14.50 29.62 12.12
C ARG A 84 15.52 30.31 11.20
N LYS A 85 15.21 31.51 10.69
CA LYS A 85 16.09 32.26 9.78
C LYS A 85 17.30 32.84 10.52
N ARG A 86 18.51 32.56 10.03
CA ARG A 86 19.76 33.07 10.61
C ARG A 86 19.83 34.58 10.70
N ILE A 87 19.26 35.28 9.73
CA ILE A 87 19.30 36.75 9.69
C ILE A 87 18.46 37.39 10.81
N ALA A 88 17.32 36.78 11.14
CA ALA A 88 16.44 37.26 12.19
C ALA A 88 17.09 37.07 13.56
N TRP A 89 17.79 35.95 13.74
CA TRP A 89 18.64 35.73 14.91
C TRP A 89 19.75 36.77 15.03
N TRP A 90 20.47 37.09 13.95
CA TRP A 90 21.49 38.15 13.96
C TRP A 90 20.91 39.52 14.31
N ILE A 91 19.79 39.91 13.72
CA ILE A 91 19.11 41.18 14.01
C ILE A 91 18.69 41.25 15.48
N LEU A 92 18.09 40.17 16.00
CA LEU A 92 17.67 40.12 17.40
C LEU A 92 18.87 40.19 18.36
N VAL A 93 19.93 39.44 18.10
CA VAL A 93 21.14 39.46 18.95
C VAL A 93 21.83 40.81 18.91
N LEU A 94 22.00 41.40 17.72
CA LEU A 94 22.61 42.74 17.59
C LEU A 94 21.77 43.82 18.28
N TYR A 95 20.45 43.73 18.17
CA TYR A 95 19.54 44.62 18.88
C TYR A 95 19.70 44.48 20.41
N MET A 96 19.73 43.25 20.93
CA MET A 96 19.94 43.00 22.37
C MET A 96 21.28 43.53 22.86
N VAL A 97 22.36 43.35 22.08
CA VAL A 97 23.68 43.86 22.41
C VAL A 97 23.68 45.39 22.44
N GLY A 98 23.01 46.03 21.47
CA GLY A 98 22.82 47.49 21.47
C GLY A 98 22.05 47.98 22.69
N ALA A 99 20.98 47.28 23.09
CA ALA A 99 20.20 47.60 24.28
C ALA A 99 20.99 47.44 25.59
N VAL A 100 21.87 46.44 25.69
CA VAL A 100 22.83 46.34 26.82
C VAL A 100 23.73 47.57 26.87
N GLY A 101 24.24 48.01 25.71
CA GLY A 101 25.08 49.22 25.64
C GLY A 101 24.33 50.49 26.03
N TRP A 102 23.05 50.59 25.67
CA TRP A 102 22.19 51.72 26.02
C TRP A 102 21.93 51.76 27.53
N ASN A 103 21.43 50.65 28.13
CA ASN A 103 21.18 50.57 29.57
C ASN A 103 22.47 50.76 30.40
N LEU A 104 23.62 50.29 29.91
CA LEU A 104 24.91 50.54 30.56
C LEU A 104 25.34 52.00 30.44
N GLY A 105 25.04 52.65 29.32
CA GLY A 105 25.28 54.07 29.10
C GLY A 105 24.50 54.95 30.07
N ASP A 106 23.21 54.66 30.24
CA ASP A 106 22.32 55.39 31.15
C ASP A 106 22.75 55.20 32.63
N LEU A 107 23.06 53.96 33.01
CA LEU A 107 23.55 53.61 34.36
C LEU A 107 24.92 54.26 34.69
N VAL A 108 25.76 54.50 33.68
CA VAL A 108 27.09 55.14 33.84
C VAL A 108 27.02 56.66 33.72
N ALA A 109 26.10 57.20 32.91
CA ALA A 109 25.94 58.63 32.70
C ALA A 109 25.28 59.34 33.90
N GLY A 110 24.53 58.61 34.74
CA GLY A 110 23.92 59.13 35.97
C GLY A 110 23.04 60.35 35.71
N GLY A 111 21.84 60.14 35.16
CA GLY A 111 20.90 61.22 34.83
C GLY A 111 20.36 61.95 36.06
N ASP A 112 20.12 63.26 35.92
CA ASP A 112 19.72 64.26 36.93
C ASP A 112 18.37 64.02 37.69
N THR A 113 17.89 62.77 37.86
CA THR A 113 16.65 62.44 38.57
C THR A 113 16.81 61.21 39.48
N ASP A 114 17.07 61.45 40.77
CA ASP A 114 17.14 60.41 41.82
C ASP A 114 15.77 59.73 42.05
N THR A 115 15.51 58.63 41.34
CA THR A 115 14.49 57.64 41.76
C THR A 115 15.05 56.22 41.71
N MET A 116 15.13 55.54 42.87
CA MET A 116 15.52 54.12 43.00
C MET A 116 14.80 53.15 42.04
N GLY A 117 13.67 53.55 41.45
CA GLY A 117 12.93 52.75 40.48
C GLY A 117 13.60 52.65 39.10
N GLU A 118 14.33 53.67 38.66
CA GLU A 118 14.94 53.73 37.32
C GLU A 118 16.18 52.82 37.26
N ASP A 119 17.10 52.95 38.21
CA ASP A 119 18.27 52.05 38.37
C ASP A 119 17.86 50.56 38.44
N VAL A 120 16.77 50.27 39.18
CA VAL A 120 16.24 48.91 39.29
C VAL A 120 15.70 48.41 37.94
N GLY A 121 15.03 49.27 37.19
CA GLY A 121 14.58 48.98 35.82
C GLY A 121 15.74 48.68 34.89
N GLU A 122 16.78 49.50 34.90
CA GLU A 122 17.99 49.35 34.07
C GLU A 122 18.75 48.05 34.38
N ILE A 123 18.90 47.70 35.67
CA ILE A 123 19.51 46.45 36.11
C ILE A 123 18.69 45.25 35.68
N ILE A 124 17.36 45.28 35.85
CA ILE A 124 16.45 44.20 35.39
C ILE A 124 16.58 44.05 33.88
N GLY A 125 16.59 45.16 33.15
CA GLY A 125 16.82 45.23 31.72
C GLY A 125 18.13 44.55 31.32
N MET A 126 19.24 44.95 31.93
CA MET A 126 20.56 44.40 31.65
C MET A 126 20.63 42.88 31.90
N VAL A 127 20.12 42.40 33.03
CA VAL A 127 20.07 40.96 33.36
C VAL A 127 19.24 40.19 32.35
N PHE A 128 18.08 40.73 31.96
CA PHE A 128 17.24 40.13 30.93
C PHE A 128 17.97 40.02 29.58
N HIS A 129 18.57 41.10 29.09
CA HIS A 129 19.27 41.11 27.81
C HIS A 129 20.47 40.17 27.78
N VAL A 130 21.31 40.17 28.82
CA VAL A 130 22.46 39.24 28.93
C VAL A 130 21.99 37.79 28.93
N THR A 131 20.96 37.47 29.71
CA THR A 131 20.39 36.11 29.78
C THR A 131 19.81 35.69 28.42
N ALA A 132 19.08 36.59 27.75
CA ALA A 132 18.50 36.36 26.43
C ALA A 132 19.60 36.12 25.37
N ILE A 133 20.68 36.91 25.38
CA ILE A 133 21.83 36.74 24.48
C ILE A 133 22.48 35.36 24.68
N VAL A 134 22.75 34.96 25.93
CA VAL A 134 23.34 33.64 26.22
C VAL A 134 22.45 32.51 25.69
N CYS A 135 21.15 32.56 25.95
CA CYS A 135 20.19 31.59 25.43
C CYS A 135 20.16 31.54 23.89
N LEU A 136 20.13 32.70 23.22
CA LEU A 136 20.14 32.81 21.76
C LEU A 136 21.45 32.30 21.15
N VAL A 137 22.61 32.56 21.77
CA VAL A 137 23.92 32.10 21.30
C VAL A 137 24.08 30.59 21.45
N LEU A 138 23.64 30.01 22.57
CA LEU A 138 23.61 28.56 22.77
C LEU A 138 22.68 27.88 21.75
N ALA A 139 21.57 28.53 21.40
CA ALA A 139 20.63 28.08 20.39
C ALA A 139 21.05 28.37 18.93
N ARG A 140 22.24 28.94 18.65
CA ARG A 140 22.65 29.36 17.28
C ARG A 140 22.50 28.27 16.22
N LYS A 141 22.71 27.00 16.58
CA LYS A 141 22.60 25.86 15.65
C LYS A 141 21.15 25.55 15.26
N GLN A 142 20.17 26.05 16.01
CA GLN A 142 18.74 25.89 15.73
C GLN A 142 18.22 26.89 14.70
N PHE A 143 18.91 28.01 14.49
CA PHE A 143 18.64 28.95 13.40
C PHE A 143 19.49 28.55 12.19
N TRP A 144 19.00 27.60 11.40
CA TRP A 144 19.75 27.05 10.26
C TRP A 144 19.27 27.57 8.91
N ALA A 145 18.06 28.14 8.82
CA ALA A 145 17.45 28.49 7.55
C ALA A 145 18.23 29.63 6.87
N LYS A 146 18.66 29.38 5.63
CA LYS A 146 19.37 30.35 4.79
C LYS A 146 18.38 31.36 4.21
N VAL A 147 18.77 32.64 4.21
CA VAL A 147 18.01 33.72 3.55
C VAL A 147 18.53 33.91 2.14
N ARG A 148 17.71 34.50 1.27
CA ARG A 148 18.04 34.78 -0.13
C ARG A 148 19.39 35.49 -0.25
N ARG A 149 20.26 34.99 -1.12
CA ARG A 149 21.57 35.62 -1.39
C ARG A 149 21.35 37.07 -1.83
N GLY A 150 22.06 38.00 -1.17
CA GLY A 150 21.93 39.43 -1.41
C GLY A 150 20.67 40.09 -0.84
N ALA A 151 19.87 39.42 0.01
CA ALA A 151 18.68 40.01 0.62
C ALA A 151 18.99 41.28 1.42
N LEU A 152 20.10 41.31 2.18
CA LEU A 152 20.57 42.48 2.93
C LEU A 152 20.84 43.69 2.03
N LEU A 153 21.58 43.46 0.94
CA LEU A 153 21.89 44.53 -0.02
C LEU A 153 20.61 45.02 -0.72
N LYS A 154 19.73 44.10 -1.11
CA LYS A 154 18.45 44.45 -1.75
C LYS A 154 17.51 45.20 -0.81
N SER A 155 17.41 44.79 0.46
CA SER A 155 16.59 45.51 1.44
C SER A 155 17.16 46.88 1.74
N ALA A 156 18.48 47.03 1.82
CA ALA A 156 19.14 48.33 1.99
C ALA A 156 18.87 49.24 0.77
N VAL A 157 19.00 48.71 -0.45
CA VAL A 157 18.68 49.46 -1.69
C VAL A 157 17.21 49.86 -1.72
N VAL A 158 16.28 48.96 -1.35
CA VAL A 158 14.84 49.25 -1.30
C VAL A 158 14.52 50.30 -0.25
N LEU A 159 15.18 50.26 0.92
CA LEU A 159 15.03 51.25 1.97
C LEU A 159 15.51 52.62 1.49
N LEU A 160 16.73 52.70 0.96
CA LEU A 160 17.34 53.95 0.50
C LEU A 160 16.58 54.55 -0.69
N ALA A 161 16.19 53.73 -1.67
CA ALA A 161 15.40 54.18 -2.81
C ALA A 161 13.99 54.62 -2.38
N GLY A 162 13.34 53.86 -1.48
CA GLY A 162 12.03 54.20 -0.94
C GLY A 162 12.07 55.51 -0.14
N MET A 163 13.09 55.70 0.70
CA MET A 163 13.33 56.95 1.43
C MET A 163 13.60 58.11 0.46
N ALA A 164 14.45 57.94 -0.56
CA ALA A 164 14.72 58.99 -1.55
C ALA A 164 13.45 59.41 -2.30
N ILE A 165 12.63 58.45 -2.75
CA ILE A 165 11.34 58.73 -3.40
C ILE A 165 10.41 59.46 -2.43
N GLY A 166 10.31 58.99 -1.18
CA GLY A 166 9.51 59.62 -0.13
C GLY A 166 9.95 61.05 0.18
N ILE A 167 11.26 61.31 0.25
CA ILE A 167 11.85 62.63 0.48
C ILE A 167 11.55 63.57 -0.69
N LEU A 168 11.70 63.10 -1.94
CA LEU A 168 11.38 63.90 -3.13
C LEU A 168 9.89 64.23 -3.21
N ALA A 169 9.02 63.26 -2.91
CA ALA A 169 7.57 63.48 -2.85
C ALA A 169 7.19 64.45 -1.71
N ALA A 170 7.78 64.29 -0.53
CA ALA A 170 7.57 65.17 0.61
C ALA A 170 8.07 66.60 0.32
N TRP A 171 9.23 66.73 -0.30
CA TRP A 171 9.77 68.02 -0.73
C TRP A 171 8.87 68.68 -1.78
N GLY A 172 8.39 67.94 -2.78
CA GLY A 172 7.42 68.42 -3.77
C GLY A 172 6.11 68.90 -3.11
N LEU A 173 5.56 68.14 -2.16
CA LEU A 173 4.39 68.55 -1.38
C LEU A 173 4.65 69.81 -0.54
N LEU A 174 5.84 69.95 0.06
CA LEU A 174 6.25 71.17 0.76
C LEU A 174 6.50 72.35 -0.18
N THR A 175 6.82 72.13 -1.46
CA THR A 175 6.89 73.23 -2.43
C THR A 175 5.51 73.71 -2.86
N LEU A 176 4.53 72.80 -2.98
CA LEU A 176 3.15 73.12 -3.34
C LEU A 176 2.34 73.68 -2.17
N PHE A 177 2.62 73.21 -0.94
CA PHE A 177 1.94 73.57 0.29
C PHE A 177 2.95 73.87 1.40
N PRO A 178 3.70 74.99 1.32
CA PRO A 178 4.83 75.27 2.21
C PRO A 178 4.45 75.61 3.65
N GLY A 179 3.20 75.99 3.92
CA GLY A 179 2.80 76.51 5.23
C GLY A 179 3.62 77.76 5.57
N THR A 180 4.30 77.76 6.72
CA THR A 180 5.20 78.85 7.16
C THR A 180 6.69 78.49 7.03
N LEU A 181 7.05 77.39 6.36
CA LEU A 181 8.45 76.96 6.20
C LEU A 181 9.19 77.76 5.12
N ASP A 182 10.36 78.27 5.50
CA ASP A 182 11.27 78.94 4.57
C ASP A 182 11.77 78.00 3.46
N THR A 183 12.03 78.56 2.28
CA THR A 183 12.39 77.79 1.07
C THR A 183 13.67 76.98 1.27
N SER A 184 14.64 77.51 2.03
CA SER A 184 15.90 76.83 2.34
C SER A 184 15.73 75.64 3.30
N ALA A 185 14.71 75.68 4.16
CA ALA A 185 14.45 74.67 5.19
C ALA A 185 13.62 73.46 4.68
N ARG A 186 12.93 73.58 3.54
CA ARG A 186 11.97 72.55 3.07
C ARG A 186 12.58 71.19 2.77
N LEU A 187 13.75 71.13 2.14
CA LEU A 187 14.42 69.86 1.83
C LEU A 187 15.01 69.21 3.09
N PRO A 188 15.78 69.93 3.94
CA PRO A 188 16.20 69.41 5.25
C PRO A 188 15.02 68.94 6.13
N TYR A 189 13.89 69.65 6.12
CA TYR A 189 12.68 69.27 6.84
C TYR A 189 12.04 67.99 6.30
N ALA A 190 11.96 67.85 4.97
CA ALA A 190 11.48 66.62 4.32
C ALA A 190 12.37 65.41 4.65
N ILE A 191 13.70 65.59 4.60
CA ILE A 191 14.67 64.55 4.98
C ILE A 191 14.45 64.11 6.43
N ASN A 192 14.31 65.07 7.36
CA ASN A 192 14.11 64.79 8.78
C ASN A 192 12.81 63.99 9.03
N ARG A 193 11.70 64.44 8.45
CA ARG A 193 10.36 63.85 8.66
C ARG A 193 10.17 62.49 8.00
N VAL A 194 10.75 62.26 6.81
CA VAL A 194 10.63 60.98 6.09
C VAL A 194 11.61 59.93 6.63
N SER A 195 12.81 60.33 7.02
CA SER A 195 13.83 59.37 7.46
C SER A 195 13.51 58.78 8.84
N GLY A 196 12.77 59.48 9.69
CA GLY A 196 12.27 59.00 10.99
C GLY A 196 13.35 58.66 12.04
N PHE A 197 14.62 58.60 11.63
CA PHE A 197 15.82 58.34 12.46
C PHE A 197 16.75 59.55 12.54
N ALA A 198 16.43 60.66 11.87
CA ALA A 198 17.23 61.87 11.94
C ALA A 198 16.98 62.55 13.29
N THR A 199 18.02 62.57 14.12
CA THR A 199 18.02 63.05 15.51
C THR A 199 17.98 64.58 15.64
N VAL A 200 17.51 65.29 14.62
CA VAL A 200 17.43 66.76 14.64
C VAL A 200 16.09 67.14 15.28
N PRO A 201 16.09 67.77 16.48
CA PRO A 201 14.87 68.22 17.12
C PRO A 201 14.09 69.10 16.15
N THR A 202 12.77 68.93 16.10
CA THR A 202 11.90 69.73 15.21
C THR A 202 11.96 71.23 15.52
N GLU A 203 12.49 71.59 16.69
CA GLU A 203 12.75 72.95 17.17
C GLU A 203 13.87 73.68 16.40
N VAL A 204 14.67 72.95 15.60
CA VAL A 204 15.76 73.52 14.77
C VAL A 204 15.24 74.15 13.47
N PHE A 205 13.99 73.89 13.10
CA PHE A 205 13.38 74.42 11.87
C PHE A 205 12.47 75.60 12.17
N GLU A 206 12.76 76.77 11.60
CA GLU A 206 11.87 77.94 11.68
C GLU A 206 10.66 77.75 10.75
N GLY A 207 9.47 77.55 11.34
CA GLY A 207 8.20 77.37 10.65
C GLY A 207 7.59 75.97 10.78
N TYR A 208 6.31 75.85 10.45
CA TYR A 208 5.55 74.61 10.58
C TYR A 208 4.85 74.27 9.26
N SER A 209 4.91 72.99 8.87
CA SER A 209 4.08 72.42 7.82
C SER A 209 2.70 72.02 8.37
N HIS A 210 1.73 71.83 7.48
CA HIS A 210 0.39 71.38 7.87
C HIS A 210 0.45 70.01 8.58
N PRO A 211 -0.25 69.81 9.72
CA PRO A 211 -0.19 68.56 10.50
C PRO A 211 -0.47 67.30 9.68
N PHE A 212 -1.39 67.39 8.72
CA PHE A 212 -1.71 66.31 7.78
C PHE A 212 -0.51 65.90 6.92
N LEU A 213 0.27 66.86 6.41
CA LEU A 213 1.45 66.59 5.60
C LEU A 213 2.55 65.89 6.42
N ASN A 214 2.70 66.25 7.70
CA ASN A 214 3.64 65.57 8.59
C ASN A 214 3.28 64.11 8.82
N ALA A 215 1.99 63.78 8.95
CA ALA A 215 1.55 62.38 9.02
C ALA A 215 1.83 61.63 7.70
N VAL A 216 1.65 62.28 6.55
CA VAL A 216 1.95 61.71 5.22
C VAL A 216 3.47 61.47 5.04
N PHE A 217 4.32 62.37 5.51
CA PHE A 217 5.79 62.22 5.40
C PHE A 217 6.31 61.05 6.25
N GLY A 218 5.82 60.94 7.49
CA GLY A 218 6.11 59.78 8.34
C GLY A 218 5.60 58.47 7.73
N LEU A 219 4.46 58.50 7.03
CA LEU A 219 3.94 57.35 6.29
C LEU A 219 4.86 56.91 5.14
N PHE A 220 5.51 57.83 4.43
CA PHE A 220 6.49 57.45 3.39
C PHE A 220 7.70 56.71 3.96
N GLY A 221 8.25 57.19 5.08
CA GLY A 221 9.32 56.50 5.80
C GLY A 221 8.90 55.11 6.29
N ALA A 222 7.71 55.03 6.89
CA ALA A 222 7.08 53.78 7.32
C ALA A 222 6.92 52.78 6.18
N LEU A 223 6.41 53.20 5.02
CA LEU A 223 6.21 52.34 3.84
C LEU A 223 7.55 51.85 3.27
N ALA A 224 8.57 52.70 3.22
CA ALA A 224 9.91 52.32 2.80
C ALA A 224 10.53 51.26 3.74
N LEU A 225 10.38 51.45 5.05
CA LEU A 225 10.83 50.50 6.07
C LEU A 225 10.09 49.16 5.97
N MET A 226 8.76 49.20 5.83
CA MET A 226 7.94 48.00 5.66
C MET A 226 8.34 47.23 4.39
N ALA A 227 8.54 47.92 3.26
CA ALA A 227 8.96 47.30 2.00
C ALA A 227 10.36 46.67 2.13
N ALA A 228 11.31 47.37 2.77
CA ALA A 228 12.64 46.85 3.04
C ALA A 228 12.62 45.60 3.94
N ALA A 229 11.79 45.61 5.00
CA ALA A 229 11.63 44.47 5.90
C ALA A 229 11.00 43.26 5.20
N VAL A 230 10.01 43.47 4.32
CA VAL A 230 9.43 42.39 3.49
C VAL A 230 10.51 41.76 2.60
N VAL A 231 11.37 42.57 1.98
CA VAL A 231 12.47 42.09 1.12
C VAL A 231 13.52 41.34 1.94
N LEU A 232 13.86 41.84 3.14
CA LEU A 232 14.85 41.26 4.04
C LEU A 232 14.44 39.87 4.54
N PHE A 233 13.17 39.71 4.92
CA PHE A 233 12.63 38.46 5.46
C PHE A 233 11.94 37.59 4.41
N GLN A 234 12.01 37.94 3.12
CA GLN A 234 11.43 37.12 2.06
C GLN A 234 12.05 35.71 2.05
N SER A 235 11.20 34.68 2.02
CA SER A 235 11.68 33.29 1.91
C SER A 235 12.29 33.04 0.53
N GLN A 236 13.31 32.18 0.49
CA GLN A 236 13.92 31.75 -0.77
C GLN A 236 12.84 31.05 -1.62
N ARG A 237 12.68 31.50 -2.87
CA ARG A 237 11.92 30.76 -3.88
C ARG A 237 12.83 29.66 -4.44
N ALA A 238 12.29 28.49 -4.74
CA ALA A 238 13.04 27.51 -5.52
C ALA A 238 13.45 28.17 -6.84
N ALA A 239 14.75 28.25 -7.10
CA ALA A 239 15.30 28.96 -8.26
C ALA A 239 15.38 28.07 -9.51
N ASN A 240 15.13 26.76 -9.36
CA ASN A 240 15.38 25.79 -10.40
C ASN A 240 14.09 25.06 -10.77
N ALA A 241 13.47 25.46 -11.87
CA ALA A 241 12.41 24.68 -12.50
C ALA A 241 12.98 23.37 -13.08
N LEU A 242 12.13 22.43 -13.46
CA LEU A 242 12.53 21.20 -14.13
C LEU A 242 13.42 21.52 -15.36
N THR A 243 14.56 20.84 -15.49
CA THR A 243 15.31 20.80 -16.77
C THR A 243 14.71 19.74 -17.69
N GLY A 244 15.09 19.75 -18.97
CA GLY A 244 14.67 18.70 -19.90
C GLY A 244 15.17 17.31 -19.48
N GLU A 245 16.41 17.19 -19.01
CA GLU A 245 16.95 15.93 -18.49
C GLU A 245 16.22 15.45 -17.23
N ASP A 246 15.83 16.38 -16.34
CA ASP A 246 15.00 16.05 -15.18
C ASP A 246 13.61 15.54 -15.60
N GLU A 247 12.99 16.17 -16.60
CA GLU A 247 11.71 15.74 -17.18
C GLU A 247 11.83 14.34 -17.79
N SER A 248 12.89 14.11 -18.58
CA SER A 248 13.19 12.82 -19.19
C SER A 248 13.36 11.73 -18.12
N ALA A 249 14.13 12.00 -17.06
CA ALA A 249 14.31 11.05 -15.96
C ALA A 249 12.99 10.73 -15.22
N ILE A 250 12.15 11.74 -14.97
CA ILE A 250 10.82 11.54 -14.37
C ILE A 250 9.92 10.69 -15.27
N ARG A 251 9.91 10.96 -16.59
CA ARG A 251 9.12 10.18 -17.55
C ARG A 251 9.58 8.73 -17.60
N GLY A 252 10.88 8.45 -17.54
CA GLY A 252 11.40 7.09 -17.42
C GLY A 252 10.93 6.38 -16.13
N LEU A 253 10.85 7.10 -15.00
CA LEU A 253 10.26 6.55 -13.77
C LEU A 253 8.76 6.29 -13.90
N LEU A 254 8.03 7.14 -14.62
CA LEU A 254 6.59 6.97 -14.90
C LEU A 254 6.31 5.84 -15.89
N GLU A 255 7.17 5.60 -16.86
CA GLU A 255 7.02 4.48 -17.78
C GLU A 255 7.20 3.13 -17.06
N LEU A 256 8.18 3.06 -16.14
CA LEU A 256 8.45 1.85 -15.34
C LEU A 256 7.47 1.65 -14.18
N TYR A 257 7.07 2.71 -13.48
CA TYR A 257 6.34 2.65 -12.20
C TYR A 257 5.06 3.49 -12.16
N GLY A 258 4.70 4.18 -13.23
CA GLY A 258 3.56 5.11 -13.27
C GLY A 258 2.20 4.47 -13.11
N LYS A 259 2.09 3.12 -13.17
CA LYS A 259 0.85 2.40 -12.83
C LYS A 259 0.42 2.57 -11.36
N ASN A 260 1.33 2.99 -10.49
CA ASN A 260 1.10 3.05 -9.04
C ASN A 260 0.23 4.24 -8.60
N ASP A 261 0.21 5.34 -9.37
CA ASP A 261 -0.53 6.55 -9.00
C ASP A 261 -1.13 7.24 -10.23
N SER A 262 -2.45 7.45 -10.22
CA SER A 262 -3.20 8.15 -11.28
C SER A 262 -2.84 9.63 -11.41
N LEU A 263 -2.29 10.24 -10.34
CA LEU A 263 -1.82 11.62 -10.37
C LEU A 263 -0.34 11.76 -10.74
N GLY A 264 0.38 10.65 -10.92
CA GLY A 264 1.83 10.64 -11.14
C GLY A 264 2.26 11.44 -12.38
N TYR A 265 1.49 11.40 -13.47
CA TYR A 265 1.85 12.08 -14.71
C TYR A 265 1.84 13.62 -14.56
N PHE A 266 1.02 14.18 -13.66
CA PHE A 266 1.01 15.63 -13.36
C PHE A 266 2.29 16.10 -12.67
N ALA A 267 3.16 15.19 -12.22
CA ALA A 267 4.48 15.53 -11.71
C ALA A 267 5.42 16.08 -12.80
N THR A 268 5.14 15.81 -14.09
CA THR A 268 5.95 16.29 -15.22
C THR A 268 5.80 17.80 -15.50
N ARG A 269 4.98 18.51 -14.73
CA ARG A 269 4.71 19.92 -14.96
C ARG A 269 5.95 20.79 -14.77
N ARG A 270 6.29 21.60 -15.77
CA ARG A 270 7.55 22.38 -15.84
C ARG A 270 7.66 23.54 -14.84
N ASP A 271 6.58 23.90 -14.14
CA ASP A 271 6.64 24.88 -13.05
C ASP A 271 6.96 24.23 -11.69
N LYS A 272 7.15 22.90 -11.66
CA LYS A 272 7.62 22.15 -10.50
C LYS A 272 9.15 22.02 -10.56
N SER A 273 9.73 21.90 -9.38
CA SER A 273 11.11 21.45 -9.17
C SER A 273 11.08 19.96 -8.80
N VAL A 274 12.22 19.28 -8.86
CA VAL A 274 12.34 17.87 -8.47
C VAL A 274 13.52 17.66 -7.52
N VAL A 275 13.38 16.70 -6.62
CA VAL A 275 14.48 16.11 -5.85
C VAL A 275 14.47 14.60 -6.04
N PHE A 276 15.61 14.03 -6.41
CA PHE A 276 15.78 12.60 -6.61
C PHE A 276 16.31 11.92 -5.36
N ALA A 277 15.94 10.66 -5.16
CA ALA A 277 16.68 9.77 -4.28
C ALA A 277 18.13 9.65 -4.75
N PRO A 278 19.13 9.46 -3.87
CA PRO A 278 20.52 9.27 -4.27
C PRO A 278 20.73 8.12 -5.28
N SER A 279 19.84 7.12 -5.26
CA SER A 279 19.85 6.00 -6.20
C SER A 279 19.31 6.32 -7.59
N GLY A 280 18.65 7.46 -7.79
CA GLY A 280 17.96 7.82 -9.04
C GLY A 280 16.68 7.04 -9.33
N ARG A 281 16.28 6.11 -8.46
CA ARG A 281 15.13 5.20 -8.68
C ARG A 281 13.79 5.76 -8.22
N SER A 282 13.80 6.91 -7.55
CA SER A 282 12.60 7.59 -7.09
C SER A 282 12.83 9.10 -7.02
N ALA A 283 11.77 9.89 -7.14
CA ALA A 283 11.83 11.34 -7.12
C ALA A 283 10.56 11.96 -6.50
N ILE A 284 10.69 13.16 -5.92
CA ILE A 284 9.54 13.96 -5.48
C ILE A 284 9.56 15.28 -6.23
N THR A 285 8.45 15.59 -6.89
CA THR A 285 8.25 16.90 -7.52
C THR A 285 7.53 17.82 -6.55
N TYR A 286 7.95 19.08 -6.51
CA TYR A 286 7.45 20.05 -5.53
C TYR A 286 7.48 21.48 -6.08
N ARG A 287 6.74 22.37 -5.42
CA ARG A 287 6.79 23.82 -5.66
C ARG A 287 6.80 24.57 -4.34
N VAL A 288 7.44 25.74 -4.29
CA VAL A 288 7.54 26.53 -3.06
C VAL A 288 6.61 27.74 -3.12
N GLU A 289 5.57 27.73 -2.28
CA GLU A 289 4.60 28.83 -2.17
C GLU A 289 4.53 29.34 -0.73
N VAL A 290 4.68 30.66 -0.53
CA VAL A 290 4.61 31.32 0.79
C VAL A 290 5.50 30.64 1.86
N GLY A 291 6.64 30.07 1.44
CA GLY A 291 7.58 29.35 2.30
C GLY A 291 7.09 27.97 2.77
N VAL A 292 6.13 27.38 2.06
CA VAL A 292 5.75 25.96 2.13
C VAL A 292 6.34 25.28 0.90
N CYS A 293 7.03 24.16 1.08
CA CYS A 293 7.44 23.27 0.00
C CYS A 293 6.34 22.24 -0.20
N LEU A 294 5.57 22.39 -1.27
CA LEU A 294 4.37 21.62 -1.55
C LEU A 294 4.68 20.55 -2.60
N ALA A 295 4.64 19.28 -2.20
CA ALA A 295 4.69 18.14 -3.11
C ALA A 295 3.27 17.74 -3.55
N SER A 296 3.15 17.13 -4.73
CA SER A 296 1.87 16.69 -5.30
C SER A 296 1.91 15.20 -5.65
N GLY A 297 0.87 14.46 -5.26
CA GLY A 297 0.74 13.03 -5.53
C GLY A 297 1.75 12.19 -4.76
N ASP A 298 1.99 10.98 -5.27
CA ASP A 298 2.94 10.04 -4.68
C ASP A 298 4.39 10.36 -5.09
N PRO A 299 5.40 9.93 -4.32
CA PRO A 299 6.76 9.86 -4.83
C PRO A 299 6.81 9.02 -6.11
N LEU A 300 7.50 9.52 -7.13
CA LEU A 300 7.66 8.86 -8.41
C LEU A 300 8.67 7.71 -8.30
N GLY A 301 8.53 6.68 -9.13
CA GLY A 301 9.47 5.57 -9.23
C GLY A 301 9.21 4.43 -8.25
N ASP A 302 10.25 3.66 -7.93
CA ASP A 302 10.14 2.43 -7.13
C ASP A 302 9.71 2.72 -5.68
N PRO A 303 8.59 2.13 -5.20
CA PRO A 303 8.15 2.25 -3.80
C PRO A 303 9.22 1.92 -2.76
N LYS A 304 10.14 1.00 -3.07
CA LYS A 304 11.27 0.66 -2.17
C LYS A 304 12.27 1.80 -2.00
N ALA A 305 12.34 2.72 -2.95
CA ALA A 305 13.21 3.88 -2.92
C ALA A 305 12.51 5.16 -2.40
N TRP A 306 11.18 5.14 -2.19
CA TRP A 306 10.42 6.29 -1.67
C TRP A 306 10.99 6.86 -0.35
N PRO A 307 11.38 6.05 0.66
CA PRO A 307 11.92 6.60 1.89
C PRO A 307 13.15 7.49 1.67
N GLN A 308 14.02 7.13 0.71
CA GLN A 308 15.22 7.92 0.39
C GLN A 308 14.86 9.24 -0.32
N ALA A 309 13.86 9.22 -1.20
CA ALA A 309 13.38 10.44 -1.86
C ALA A 309 12.70 11.39 -0.86
N ILE A 310 11.87 10.86 0.04
CA ILE A 310 11.21 11.63 1.12
C ILE A 310 12.27 12.24 2.05
N GLU A 311 13.29 11.47 2.44
CA GLU A 311 14.38 11.99 3.26
C GLU A 311 15.14 13.13 2.57
N ALA A 312 15.52 12.96 1.30
CA ALA A 312 16.19 14.00 0.53
C ALA A 312 15.34 15.29 0.42
N TRP A 313 14.03 15.13 0.21
CA TRP A 313 13.08 16.25 0.17
C TRP A 313 12.92 16.96 1.52
N LEU A 314 12.82 16.22 2.63
CA LEU A 314 12.76 16.82 3.96
C LEU A 314 14.05 17.56 4.32
N GLN A 315 15.22 17.01 3.98
CA GLN A 315 16.50 17.69 4.15
C GLN A 315 16.59 18.99 3.33
N LEU A 316 15.98 19.00 2.14
CA LEU A 316 15.88 20.20 1.30
C LEU A 316 14.99 21.26 1.96
N CYS A 317 13.81 20.88 2.47
CA CYS A 317 12.94 21.77 3.24
C CYS A 317 13.67 22.36 4.45
N GLN A 318 14.44 21.53 5.15
CA GLN A 318 15.32 21.90 6.26
C GLN A 318 16.56 22.71 5.85
N THR A 319 16.86 22.90 4.58
CA THR A 319 17.98 23.79 4.19
C THR A 319 17.52 25.23 4.07
N TYR A 320 16.27 25.42 3.63
CA TYR A 320 15.70 26.72 3.30
C TYR A 320 14.64 27.22 4.30
N GLY A 321 14.27 26.40 5.28
CA GLY A 321 13.27 26.74 6.29
C GLY A 321 11.86 26.71 5.71
N TRP A 322 11.63 25.81 4.75
CA TRP A 322 10.31 25.60 4.17
C TRP A 322 9.52 24.60 5.00
N ALA A 323 8.25 24.89 5.22
CA ALA A 323 7.34 23.92 5.82
C ALA A 323 7.02 22.84 4.78
N PRO A 324 7.23 21.54 5.05
CA PRO A 324 6.86 20.49 4.11
C PRO A 324 5.34 20.30 4.12
N GLY A 325 4.77 20.18 2.92
CA GLY A 325 3.37 19.82 2.71
C GLY A 325 3.22 18.91 1.50
N VAL A 326 2.32 17.94 1.56
CA VAL A 326 1.99 17.05 0.44
C VAL A 326 0.49 17.12 0.19
N MET A 327 0.07 17.12 -1.07
CA MET A 327 -1.34 17.03 -1.45
C MET A 327 -1.59 15.88 -2.41
N GLY A 328 -2.71 15.18 -2.22
CA GLY A 328 -3.15 14.15 -3.15
C GLY A 328 -2.39 12.82 -3.03
N ALA A 329 -1.70 12.58 -1.91
CA ALA A 329 -1.00 11.32 -1.68
C ALA A 329 -2.00 10.17 -1.59
N SER A 330 -1.72 9.04 -2.24
CA SER A 330 -2.43 7.78 -2.05
C SER A 330 -2.28 7.30 -0.60
N SER A 331 -3.09 6.32 -0.20
CA SER A 331 -2.95 5.66 1.10
C SER A 331 -1.53 5.15 1.32
N THR A 332 -0.94 4.48 0.33
CA THR A 332 0.41 3.91 0.40
C THR A 332 1.49 4.99 0.58
N ALA A 333 1.40 6.09 -0.18
CA ALA A 333 2.35 7.18 -0.02
C ALA A 333 2.17 7.95 1.29
N ALA A 334 0.92 8.13 1.75
CA ALA A 334 0.62 8.76 3.03
C ALA A 334 1.25 7.97 4.20
N GLU A 335 1.28 6.64 4.12
CA GLU A 335 2.00 5.80 5.08
C GLU A 335 3.51 6.00 5.03
N ALA A 336 4.10 6.11 3.83
CA ALA A 336 5.53 6.39 3.67
C ALA A 336 5.90 7.77 4.23
N PHE A 337 5.09 8.80 3.99
CA PHE A 337 5.26 10.13 4.59
C PHE A 337 5.08 10.12 6.11
N ARG A 338 4.14 9.33 6.62
CA ARG A 338 3.92 9.15 8.07
C ARG A 338 5.10 8.45 8.74
N ALA A 339 5.67 7.43 8.10
CA ALA A 339 6.88 6.76 8.56
C ALA A 339 8.10 7.72 8.61
N ALA A 340 8.11 8.76 7.77
CA ALA A 340 9.12 9.81 7.77
C ALA A 340 8.85 10.97 8.77
N GLY A 341 7.76 10.89 9.56
CA GLY A 341 7.45 11.84 10.63
C GLY A 341 6.44 12.93 10.27
N LEU A 342 5.72 12.82 9.15
CA LEU A 342 4.59 13.70 8.83
C LEU A 342 3.27 13.14 9.39
N ASN A 343 2.29 14.01 9.59
CA ASN A 343 0.91 13.64 9.85
C ASN A 343 0.15 13.56 8.52
N ALA A 344 -0.87 12.70 8.45
CA ALA A 344 -1.73 12.56 7.27
C ALA A 344 -3.19 12.85 7.64
N LEU A 345 -3.85 13.68 6.84
CA LEU A 345 -5.27 14.01 6.95
C LEU A 345 -5.95 13.67 5.62
N GLN A 346 -7.06 12.93 5.65
CA GLN A 346 -7.82 12.65 4.42
C GLN A 346 -8.31 13.97 3.83
N LEU A 347 -7.92 14.22 2.59
CA LEU A 347 -8.22 15.44 1.85
C LEU A 347 -9.53 15.28 1.05
N GLY A 348 -9.84 14.08 0.58
CA GLY A 348 -11.02 13.74 -0.22
C GLY A 348 -10.84 12.39 -0.92
N ASP A 349 -11.61 12.16 -1.98
CA ASP A 349 -11.60 10.88 -2.70
C ASP A 349 -11.57 11.09 -4.23
N GLU A 350 -10.84 10.23 -4.92
CA GLU A 350 -10.74 10.20 -6.38
C GLU A 350 -11.80 9.28 -6.98
N ALA A 351 -12.45 9.72 -8.06
CA ALA A 351 -13.45 8.94 -8.77
C ALA A 351 -12.80 8.11 -9.89
N ILE A 352 -12.73 6.79 -9.72
CA ILE A 352 -12.17 5.86 -10.69
C ILE A 352 -13.29 5.07 -11.35
N LEU A 353 -13.33 5.09 -12.69
CA LEU A 353 -14.20 4.25 -13.49
C LEU A 353 -13.41 3.06 -14.01
N HIS A 354 -14.05 1.89 -13.92
CA HIS A 354 -13.59 0.63 -14.50
C HIS A 354 -14.46 0.33 -15.72
N PRO A 355 -13.95 0.48 -16.95
CA PRO A 355 -14.70 0.23 -18.17
C PRO A 355 -15.32 -1.18 -18.25
N GLU A 356 -14.68 -2.17 -17.64
CA GLU A 356 -15.14 -3.57 -17.62
C GLU A 356 -16.53 -3.73 -16.95
N SER A 357 -16.77 -3.02 -15.85
CA SER A 357 -18.04 -3.03 -15.11
C SER A 357 -18.98 -1.90 -15.53
N PHE A 358 -18.56 -1.00 -16.43
CA PHE A 358 -19.39 0.12 -16.86
C PHE A 358 -20.50 -0.33 -17.83
N ARG A 359 -21.76 -0.29 -17.37
CA ARG A 359 -22.95 -0.63 -18.17
C ARG A 359 -23.98 0.50 -18.21
N LEU A 360 -24.19 1.11 -19.38
CA LEU A 360 -25.19 2.18 -19.54
C LEU A 360 -26.65 1.69 -19.41
N SER A 361 -26.89 0.39 -19.55
CA SER A 361 -28.23 -0.25 -19.52
C SER A 361 -28.84 -0.38 -18.11
N GLY A 362 -28.03 -0.31 -17.04
CA GLY A 362 -28.49 -0.51 -15.65
C GLY A 362 -29.60 0.45 -15.21
N SER A 363 -30.39 0.03 -14.20
CA SER A 363 -31.49 0.83 -13.62
C SER A 363 -31.00 2.17 -13.09
N ASP A 364 -29.86 2.16 -12.40
CA ASP A 364 -29.30 3.31 -11.72
C ASP A 364 -28.66 4.31 -12.70
N MET A 365 -28.29 3.85 -13.89
CA MET A 365 -27.76 4.66 -14.99
C MET A 365 -28.85 5.37 -15.81
N ARG A 366 -30.13 5.32 -15.40
CA ARG A 366 -31.25 5.94 -16.12
C ARG A 366 -31.01 7.42 -16.43
N GLY A 367 -30.47 8.18 -15.47
CA GLY A 367 -30.17 9.60 -15.65
C GLY A 367 -29.11 9.86 -16.71
N VAL A 368 -27.99 9.12 -16.65
CA VAL A 368 -26.90 9.20 -17.63
C VAL A 368 -27.39 8.75 -19.01
N ARG A 369 -28.10 7.62 -19.10
CA ARG A 369 -28.68 7.10 -20.35
C ARG A 369 -29.60 8.10 -21.04
N GLN A 370 -30.45 8.81 -20.28
CA GLN A 370 -31.31 9.86 -20.82
C GLN A 370 -30.50 11.05 -21.35
N ALA A 371 -29.44 11.47 -20.64
CA ALA A 371 -28.56 12.55 -21.07
C ALA A 371 -27.79 12.19 -22.36
N VAL A 372 -27.22 10.98 -22.40
CA VAL A 372 -26.54 10.42 -23.59
C VAL A 372 -27.48 10.37 -24.79
N THR A 373 -28.70 9.85 -24.60
CA THR A 373 -29.71 9.75 -25.67
C THR A 373 -30.10 11.12 -26.20
N ARG A 374 -30.23 12.12 -25.32
CA ARG A 374 -30.54 13.50 -25.70
C ARG A 374 -29.43 14.13 -26.53
N ALA A 375 -28.17 13.95 -26.12
CA ALA A 375 -27.02 14.45 -26.87
C ALA A 375 -26.92 13.80 -28.27
N LYS A 376 -27.09 12.48 -28.37
CA LYS A 376 -27.11 11.77 -29.67
C LYS A 376 -28.24 12.25 -30.59
N ARG A 377 -29.45 12.47 -30.05
CA ARG A 377 -30.58 13.03 -30.83
C ARG A 377 -30.34 14.45 -31.32
N ALA A 378 -29.52 15.22 -30.61
CA ALA A 378 -29.10 16.56 -31.03
C ALA A 378 -27.94 16.53 -32.06
N GLY A 379 -27.59 15.36 -32.60
CA GLY A 379 -26.55 15.21 -33.63
C GLY A 379 -25.12 15.16 -33.09
N ALA A 380 -24.94 14.94 -31.77
CA ALA A 380 -23.60 14.81 -31.19
C ALA A 380 -23.08 13.37 -31.29
N SER A 381 -21.85 13.21 -31.79
CA SER A 381 -21.06 11.98 -31.79
C SER A 381 -19.73 12.19 -31.07
N VAL A 382 -18.99 11.11 -30.78
CA VAL A 382 -17.70 11.17 -30.06
C VAL A 382 -16.61 10.55 -30.91
N ARG A 383 -15.45 11.21 -30.96
CA ARG A 383 -14.21 10.63 -31.49
C ARG A 383 -13.13 10.63 -30.42
N ILE A 384 -12.27 9.62 -30.44
CA ILE A 384 -11.18 9.43 -29.48
C ILE A 384 -9.88 9.28 -30.28
N ARG A 385 -8.86 10.08 -29.97
CA ARG A 385 -7.55 10.09 -30.65
C ARG A 385 -6.43 10.32 -29.65
N ARG A 386 -5.21 9.84 -29.92
CA ARG A 386 -4.01 10.21 -29.15
C ARG A 386 -3.46 11.54 -29.66
N HIS A 387 -2.83 12.35 -28.81
CA HIS A 387 -2.27 13.64 -29.20
C HIS A 387 -1.31 13.56 -30.39
N ARG A 388 -0.50 12.49 -30.46
CA ARG A 388 0.42 12.23 -31.59
C ARG A 388 -0.26 11.98 -32.95
N GLU A 389 -1.55 11.68 -32.97
CA GLU A 389 -2.33 11.44 -34.19
C GLU A 389 -2.88 12.73 -34.79
N LEU A 390 -2.84 13.86 -34.06
CA LEU A 390 -3.29 15.16 -34.55
C LEU A 390 -2.16 15.88 -35.30
N SER A 391 -2.51 16.46 -36.44
CA SER A 391 -1.62 17.42 -37.11
C SER A 391 -1.43 18.70 -36.26
N ALA A 392 -0.36 19.44 -36.50
CA ALA A 392 -0.10 20.70 -35.79
C ALA A 392 -1.25 21.73 -35.97
N ALA A 393 -1.93 21.72 -37.13
CA ALA A 393 -3.07 22.58 -37.40
C ALA A 393 -4.31 22.18 -36.57
N GLU A 394 -4.59 20.88 -36.46
CA GLU A 394 -5.69 20.37 -35.63
C GLU A 394 -5.41 20.60 -34.14
N MET A 395 -4.20 20.35 -33.66
CA MET A 395 -3.84 20.62 -32.27
C MET A 395 -3.95 22.11 -31.93
N ALA A 396 -3.55 23.01 -32.85
CA ALA A 396 -3.75 24.44 -32.68
C ALA A 396 -5.24 24.82 -32.59
N GLU A 397 -6.14 24.10 -33.26
CA GLU A 397 -7.58 24.28 -33.14
C GLU A 397 -8.12 23.79 -31.79
N VAL A 398 -7.65 22.64 -31.33
CA VAL A 398 -7.97 22.11 -29.99
C VAL A 398 -7.58 23.11 -28.91
N ILE A 399 -6.37 23.68 -28.99
CA ILE A 399 -5.91 24.71 -28.04
C ILE A 399 -6.79 25.95 -28.09
N ARG A 400 -7.10 26.47 -29.30
CA ARG A 400 -7.99 27.64 -29.45
C ARG A 400 -9.37 27.39 -28.82
N ASN A 401 -9.94 26.21 -29.02
CA ASN A 401 -11.23 25.84 -28.46
C ASN A 401 -11.15 25.70 -26.92
N ALA A 402 -10.10 25.05 -26.40
CA ALA A 402 -9.87 24.92 -24.97
C ALA A 402 -9.70 26.26 -24.25
N ASP A 403 -9.04 27.22 -24.90
CA ASP A 403 -8.87 28.60 -24.42
C ASP A 403 -10.17 29.40 -24.49
N ALA A 404 -10.92 29.28 -25.58
CA ALA A 404 -12.18 30.00 -25.79
C ALA A 404 -13.32 29.53 -24.86
N TRP A 405 -13.32 28.25 -24.48
CA TRP A 405 -14.32 27.66 -23.58
C TRP A 405 -13.88 27.66 -22.11
N ARG A 406 -12.87 28.46 -21.76
CA ARG A 406 -12.36 28.56 -20.39
C ARG A 406 -13.20 29.54 -19.56
N ASP A 407 -13.67 29.10 -18.39
CA ASP A 407 -14.48 29.93 -17.49
C ASP A 407 -13.68 30.97 -16.67
N THR A 408 -12.34 30.85 -16.58
CA THR A 408 -11.46 31.75 -15.81
C THR A 408 -10.17 32.11 -16.52
N GLU A 409 -9.59 33.30 -16.28
CA GLU A 409 -8.35 33.75 -16.94
C GLU A 409 -7.10 32.89 -16.66
N THR A 410 -7.04 32.15 -15.53
CA THR A 410 -5.91 31.26 -15.21
C THR A 410 -6.35 29.80 -15.11
N GLU A 411 -5.53 28.90 -15.65
CA GLU A 411 -5.71 27.46 -15.53
C GLU A 411 -5.59 27.01 -14.07
N ARG A 412 -6.58 26.25 -13.60
CA ARG A 412 -6.66 25.72 -12.23
C ARG A 412 -6.05 24.32 -12.18
N GLY A 413 -5.42 23.96 -11.06
CA GLY A 413 -4.86 22.63 -10.81
C GLY A 413 -3.36 22.66 -10.62
N PHE A 414 -2.82 22.29 -9.46
CA PHE A 414 -1.38 22.03 -9.22
C PHE A 414 -1.11 20.54 -9.13
N SER A 415 -2.05 19.80 -8.55
CA SER A 415 -1.97 18.35 -8.36
C SER A 415 -2.69 17.58 -9.48
N MET A 416 -3.49 18.27 -10.30
CA MET A 416 -4.53 17.66 -11.14
C MET A 416 -4.66 18.31 -12.54
N ALA A 417 -3.72 19.18 -12.92
CA ALA A 417 -3.70 19.78 -14.25
C ALA A 417 -2.27 19.94 -14.75
N LEU A 418 -2.03 19.47 -15.97
CA LEU A 418 -0.75 19.52 -16.65
C LEU A 418 -0.43 20.94 -17.13
N GLY A 419 -1.46 21.70 -17.50
CA GLY A 419 -1.34 23.13 -17.83
C GLY A 419 -0.55 23.44 -19.11
N ARG A 420 -0.42 22.45 -20.01
CA ARG A 420 0.34 22.55 -21.27
C ARG A 420 -0.24 21.68 -22.40
N LEU A 421 -1.54 21.84 -22.67
CA LEU A 421 -2.22 21.11 -23.74
C LEU A 421 -1.49 21.28 -25.09
N GLY A 422 -1.16 20.16 -25.74
CA GLY A 422 -0.51 20.13 -27.05
C GLY A 422 1.03 20.13 -27.03
N ASP A 423 1.67 19.95 -25.88
CA ASP A 423 3.13 19.74 -25.81
C ASP A 423 3.55 18.47 -26.60
N PRO A 424 4.54 18.54 -27.50
CA PRO A 424 4.98 17.38 -28.28
C PRO A 424 5.44 16.18 -27.43
N ALA A 425 5.95 16.41 -26.22
CA ALA A 425 6.36 15.33 -25.31
C ALA A 425 5.16 14.58 -24.69
N ASP A 426 3.94 15.08 -24.84
CA ASP A 426 2.70 14.52 -24.30
C ASP A 426 1.86 13.82 -25.39
N GLY A 427 2.53 13.21 -26.38
CA GLY A 427 1.90 12.54 -27.52
C GLY A 427 1.00 11.35 -27.17
N ASP A 428 1.21 10.72 -26.01
CA ASP A 428 0.40 9.61 -25.51
C ASP A 428 -0.85 10.06 -24.74
N CYS A 429 -1.05 11.36 -24.51
CA CYS A 429 -2.31 11.86 -23.95
C CYS A 429 -3.48 11.55 -24.89
N LEU A 430 -4.63 11.23 -24.31
CA LEU A 430 -5.85 10.87 -25.03
C LEU A 430 -6.77 12.09 -25.13
N LEU A 431 -7.28 12.37 -26.32
CA LEU A 431 -8.24 13.43 -26.59
C LEU A 431 -9.58 12.81 -26.98
N VAL A 432 -10.63 13.10 -26.21
CA VAL A 432 -12.02 12.71 -26.47
C VAL A 432 -12.77 13.98 -26.88
N GLU A 433 -13.28 14.02 -28.11
CA GLU A 433 -13.98 15.18 -28.65
C GLU A 433 -15.44 14.82 -28.96
N ALA A 434 -16.36 15.68 -28.56
CA ALA A 434 -17.74 15.61 -29.05
C ALA A 434 -17.89 16.48 -30.30
N ILE A 435 -18.39 15.88 -31.38
CA ILE A 435 -18.61 16.53 -32.67
C ILE A 435 -20.12 16.65 -32.90
N GLN A 436 -20.57 17.83 -33.27
CA GLN A 436 -21.94 18.05 -33.73
C GLN A 436 -21.96 18.19 -35.25
N HIS A 437 -22.78 17.38 -35.92
CA HIS A 437 -22.97 17.43 -37.36
C HIS A 437 -24.14 18.35 -37.70
N ASP A 438 -23.88 19.48 -38.37
CA ASP A 438 -24.92 20.46 -38.79
C ASP A 438 -25.11 20.48 -40.33
N GLY A 439 -24.90 19.33 -41.00
CA GLY A 439 -25.16 19.15 -42.43
C GLY A 439 -24.21 19.86 -43.42
N GLN A 440 -23.40 20.83 -42.98
CA GLN A 440 -22.43 21.56 -43.81
C GLN A 440 -20.97 21.42 -43.33
N LYS A 441 -20.72 21.30 -42.02
CA LYS A 441 -19.40 21.05 -41.39
C LYS A 441 -19.55 20.37 -40.02
N ASP A 442 -18.55 19.58 -39.67
CA ASP A 442 -18.38 19.00 -38.34
C ASP A 442 -17.80 20.04 -37.38
N ALA A 443 -18.51 20.37 -36.30
CA ALA A 443 -18.04 21.31 -35.29
C ALA A 443 -17.74 20.58 -33.97
N VAL A 444 -16.56 20.80 -33.41
CA VAL A 444 -16.23 20.31 -32.06
C VAL A 444 -16.95 21.17 -31.03
N VAL A 445 -17.71 20.54 -30.13
CA VAL A 445 -18.56 21.22 -29.15
C VAL A 445 -18.18 20.91 -27.69
N ALA A 446 -17.34 19.92 -27.46
CA ALA A 446 -16.72 19.67 -26.15
C ALA A 446 -15.47 18.81 -26.31
N MET A 447 -14.59 18.84 -25.31
CA MET A 447 -13.39 17.99 -25.27
C MET A 447 -13.01 17.55 -23.86
N LEU A 448 -12.45 16.36 -23.76
CA LEU A 448 -11.71 15.84 -22.61
C LEU A 448 -10.28 15.52 -23.05
N SER A 449 -9.27 16.04 -22.37
CA SER A 449 -7.88 15.57 -22.51
C SER A 449 -7.52 14.77 -21.27
N LEU A 450 -6.96 13.58 -21.46
CA LEU A 450 -6.58 12.66 -20.40
C LEU A 450 -5.10 12.30 -20.52
N VAL A 451 -4.37 12.38 -19.40
CA VAL A 451 -2.97 11.97 -19.31
C VAL A 451 -2.83 10.47 -19.07
N PRO A 452 -1.70 9.84 -19.47
CA PRO A 452 -1.42 8.44 -19.17
C PRO A 452 -1.35 8.16 -17.66
N TRP A 453 -1.98 7.07 -17.23
CA TRP A 453 -1.79 6.45 -15.92
C TRP A 453 -1.20 5.04 -16.11
N GLY A 454 0.12 4.97 -16.15
CA GLY A 454 0.84 3.75 -16.55
C GLY A 454 0.53 3.36 -18.01
N ALA A 455 0.61 2.06 -18.31
CA ALA A 455 0.42 1.55 -19.68
C ALA A 455 -1.05 1.41 -20.10
N ASN A 456 -1.97 1.27 -19.14
CA ASN A 456 -3.37 0.87 -19.40
C ASN A 456 -4.40 1.69 -18.63
N GLY A 457 -4.03 2.85 -18.08
CA GLY A 457 -4.94 3.78 -17.41
C GLY A 457 -4.85 5.17 -18.00
N VAL A 458 -5.87 5.98 -17.75
CA VAL A 458 -5.88 7.41 -18.10
C VAL A 458 -6.48 8.25 -16.97
N SER A 459 -6.01 9.49 -16.82
CA SER A 459 -6.50 10.43 -15.81
C SER A 459 -6.92 11.74 -16.45
N LEU A 460 -8.10 12.25 -16.08
CA LEU A 460 -8.65 13.47 -16.63
C LEU A 460 -7.80 14.70 -16.27
N ASP A 461 -7.29 15.40 -17.29
CA ASP A 461 -6.53 16.66 -17.17
C ASP A 461 -7.42 17.87 -17.50
N VAL A 462 -7.95 17.91 -18.72
CA VAL A 462 -8.75 19.02 -19.22
C VAL A 462 -10.17 18.55 -19.52
N MET A 463 -11.16 19.27 -19.02
CA MET A 463 -12.57 19.13 -19.41
C MET A 463 -13.09 20.50 -19.85
N ARG A 464 -13.51 20.62 -21.11
CA ARG A 464 -14.05 21.87 -21.68
C ARG A 464 -15.30 21.60 -22.48
N ARG A 465 -16.26 22.51 -22.37
CA ARG A 465 -17.57 22.40 -23.02
C ARG A 465 -17.92 23.75 -23.64
N SER A 466 -18.23 23.75 -24.93
CA SER A 466 -18.72 24.93 -25.62
C SER A 466 -20.06 25.38 -25.02
N PRO A 467 -20.32 26.69 -24.86
CA PRO A 467 -21.62 27.21 -24.44
C PRO A 467 -22.78 26.76 -25.35
N GLN A 468 -22.49 26.46 -26.62
CA GLN A 468 -23.46 26.02 -27.61
C GLN A 468 -23.70 24.49 -27.61
N SER A 469 -22.99 23.73 -26.78
CA SER A 469 -23.08 22.27 -26.79
C SER A 469 -24.39 21.74 -26.18
N PRO A 470 -24.97 20.66 -26.74
CA PRO A 470 -26.18 20.05 -26.20
C PRO A 470 -26.06 19.63 -24.72
N ASN A 471 -27.19 19.62 -24.02
CA ASN A 471 -27.23 19.07 -22.66
C ASN A 471 -27.05 17.54 -22.71
N GLY A 472 -26.08 17.03 -21.96
CA GLY A 472 -25.70 15.62 -21.96
C GLY A 472 -24.39 15.31 -22.71
N THR A 473 -23.70 16.30 -23.29
CA THR A 473 -22.48 16.08 -24.08
C THR A 473 -21.32 15.51 -23.25
N ILE A 474 -21.14 15.92 -21.98
CA ILE A 474 -20.10 15.34 -21.11
C ILE A 474 -20.45 13.89 -20.76
N GLU A 475 -21.71 13.61 -20.43
CA GLU A 475 -22.23 12.26 -20.19
C GLU A 475 -22.00 11.35 -21.39
N LEU A 476 -22.24 11.85 -22.60
CA LEU A 476 -21.94 11.15 -23.84
C LEU A 476 -20.45 10.83 -23.97
N MET A 477 -19.55 11.82 -23.80
CA MET A 477 -18.11 11.61 -23.94
C MET A 477 -17.55 10.61 -22.91
N VAL A 478 -17.94 10.73 -21.63
CA VAL A 478 -17.48 9.81 -20.58
C VAL A 478 -18.01 8.39 -20.81
N SER A 479 -19.27 8.26 -21.21
CA SER A 479 -19.88 6.94 -21.48
C SER A 479 -19.24 6.28 -22.71
N GLU A 480 -19.02 7.02 -23.80
CA GLU A 480 -18.35 6.51 -25.00
C GLU A 480 -16.88 6.17 -24.72
N LEU A 481 -16.18 6.96 -23.92
CA LEU A 481 -14.82 6.64 -23.48
C LEU A 481 -14.78 5.31 -22.73
N CYS A 482 -15.72 5.06 -21.81
CA CYS A 482 -15.79 3.77 -21.09
C CYS A 482 -16.19 2.62 -22.04
N MET A 483 -17.17 2.83 -22.90
CA MET A 483 -17.66 1.80 -23.83
C MET A 483 -16.65 1.43 -24.91
N GLN A 484 -15.74 2.34 -25.29
CA GLN A 484 -14.69 2.11 -26.29
C GLN A 484 -13.31 1.84 -25.66
N ALA A 485 -13.21 1.75 -24.34
CA ALA A 485 -11.94 1.69 -23.61
C ALA A 485 -11.08 0.47 -23.98
N GLU A 486 -11.71 -0.68 -24.22
CA GLU A 486 -11.02 -1.92 -24.62
C GLU A 486 -10.28 -1.74 -25.96
N THR A 487 -10.93 -1.14 -26.96
CA THR A 487 -10.36 -0.88 -28.29
C THR A 487 -9.14 0.03 -28.25
N ILE A 488 -9.07 0.93 -27.25
CA ILE A 488 -7.96 1.90 -27.08
C ILE A 488 -6.95 1.48 -26.00
N GLY A 489 -7.10 0.28 -25.42
CA GLY A 489 -6.18 -0.29 -24.43
C GLY A 489 -6.27 0.34 -23.03
N VAL A 490 -7.43 0.87 -22.65
CA VAL A 490 -7.68 1.52 -21.36
C VAL A 490 -8.54 0.64 -20.46
N SER A 491 -8.05 0.38 -19.25
CA SER A 491 -8.69 -0.45 -18.21
C SER A 491 -9.17 0.35 -17.00
N ARG A 492 -8.68 1.58 -16.81
CA ARG A 492 -9.01 2.43 -15.66
C ARG A 492 -9.03 3.89 -16.09
N ILE A 493 -10.05 4.62 -15.66
CA ILE A 493 -10.22 6.04 -16.00
C ILE A 493 -10.43 6.82 -14.71
N SER A 494 -9.52 7.71 -14.36
CA SER A 494 -9.74 8.68 -13.28
C SER A 494 -10.51 9.90 -13.79
N LEU A 495 -11.64 10.20 -13.17
CA LEU A 495 -12.45 11.41 -13.39
C LEU A 495 -12.08 12.55 -12.43
N ASN A 496 -10.85 12.56 -11.94
CA ASN A 496 -10.30 13.58 -11.05
C ASN A 496 -10.83 13.49 -9.59
N PHE A 497 -10.20 14.26 -8.70
CA PHE A 497 -10.34 14.17 -7.26
C PHE A 497 -11.40 15.14 -6.69
N ALA A 498 -12.28 14.62 -5.83
CA ALA A 498 -13.30 15.39 -5.11
C ALA A 498 -12.87 15.67 -3.65
N MET A 499 -12.48 16.92 -3.38
CA MET A 499 -12.05 17.37 -2.06
C MET A 499 -13.19 17.34 -1.02
N PHE A 500 -12.90 16.87 0.19
CA PHE A 500 -13.80 16.85 1.36
C PHE A 500 -15.11 16.06 1.22
N ARG A 501 -15.19 15.08 0.33
CA ARG A 501 -16.39 14.23 0.17
C ARG A 501 -16.88 13.65 1.50
N SER A 502 -16.00 13.03 2.29
CA SER A 502 -16.37 12.39 3.57
C SER A 502 -17.09 13.34 4.53
N ALA A 503 -16.74 14.64 4.54
CA ALA A 503 -17.42 15.67 5.34
C ALA A 503 -18.83 16.01 4.81
N PHE A 504 -19.07 15.90 3.51
CA PHE A 504 -20.41 16.08 2.91
C PHE A 504 -21.32 14.87 3.17
N GLU A 505 -20.78 13.65 3.11
CA GLU A 505 -21.51 12.39 3.30
C GLU A 505 -21.90 12.15 4.77
N GLN A 506 -20.95 12.31 5.70
CA GLN A 506 -21.20 12.19 7.15
C GLN A 506 -22.22 13.22 7.65
N GLY A 507 -22.22 14.44 7.08
CA GLY A 507 -23.20 15.48 7.43
C GLY A 507 -24.61 15.25 6.86
N ALA A 508 -24.78 14.32 5.91
CA ALA A 508 -26.07 14.00 5.27
C ALA A 508 -26.81 12.84 5.95
N GLN A 509 -26.11 12.01 6.74
CA GLN A 509 -26.67 10.81 7.36
C GLN A 509 -27.65 11.15 8.50
N LEU A 510 -28.71 10.35 8.62
CA LEU A 510 -29.65 10.38 9.75
C LEU A 510 -28.88 9.99 11.02
N GLY A 511 -28.60 10.97 11.90
CA GLY A 511 -27.80 10.78 13.12
C GLY A 511 -26.57 11.70 13.26
N ALA A 512 -26.25 12.52 12.25
CA ALA A 512 -25.10 13.42 12.29
C ALA A 512 -25.15 14.44 13.46
N GLY A 513 -24.09 14.48 14.29
CA GLY A 513 -23.98 15.36 15.45
C GLY A 513 -23.87 16.86 15.12
N PRO A 514 -24.01 17.77 16.11
CA PRO A 514 -24.09 19.23 15.91
C PRO A 514 -22.87 19.82 15.19
N VAL A 515 -21.67 19.31 15.48
CA VAL A 515 -20.40 19.78 14.90
C VAL A 515 -20.29 19.42 13.42
N ALA A 516 -20.71 18.22 13.03
CA ALA A 516 -20.69 17.77 11.64
C ALA A 516 -21.65 18.60 10.76
N ARG A 517 -22.81 19.00 11.31
CA ARG A 517 -23.76 19.89 10.62
C ARG A 517 -23.22 21.31 10.45
N LEU A 518 -22.56 21.86 11.46
CA LEU A 518 -21.90 23.17 11.38
C LEU A 518 -20.78 23.16 10.33
N TRP A 519 -19.95 22.12 10.34
CA TRP A 519 -18.87 21.93 9.37
C TRP A 519 -19.40 21.82 7.94
N ARG A 520 -20.47 21.04 7.71
CA ARG A 520 -21.17 21.00 6.42
C ARG A 520 -21.69 22.37 6.00
N GLY A 521 -22.32 23.12 6.92
CA GLY A 521 -22.81 24.47 6.63
C GLY A 521 -21.70 25.44 6.20
N LEU A 522 -20.54 25.35 6.86
CA LEU A 522 -19.35 26.14 6.53
C LEU A 522 -18.77 25.74 5.16
N LEU A 523 -18.70 24.44 4.85
CA LEU A 523 -18.25 23.94 3.54
C LEU A 523 -19.23 24.29 2.40
N VAL A 524 -20.54 24.27 2.64
CA VAL A 524 -21.57 24.68 1.66
C VAL A 524 -21.54 26.20 1.43
N PHE A 525 -21.25 27.00 2.44
CA PHE A 525 -20.99 28.43 2.26
C PHE A 525 -19.79 28.65 1.33
N PHE A 526 -18.70 27.91 1.55
CA PHE A 526 -17.49 28.00 0.72
C PHE A 526 -17.64 27.37 -0.69
N SER A 527 -18.54 26.40 -0.87
CA SER A 527 -18.80 25.78 -2.19
C SER A 527 -19.34 26.79 -3.22
N ARG A 528 -19.96 27.90 -2.76
CA ARG A 528 -20.38 29.02 -3.64
C ARG A 528 -19.22 29.68 -4.38
N TRP A 529 -18.00 29.61 -3.84
CA TRP A 529 -16.79 30.16 -4.49
C TRP A 529 -15.88 29.08 -5.08
N TRP A 530 -15.98 27.82 -4.62
CA TRP A 530 -15.03 26.74 -4.94
C TRP A 530 -15.61 25.49 -5.65
N GLN A 531 -16.91 25.44 -5.98
CA GLN A 531 -17.56 24.37 -6.79
C GLN A 531 -17.33 22.90 -6.33
N LEU A 532 -16.98 22.66 -5.06
CA LEU A 532 -16.63 21.33 -4.54
C LEU A 532 -17.77 20.29 -4.62
N GLU A 533 -19.02 20.73 -4.38
CA GLU A 533 -20.20 19.86 -4.39
C GLU A 533 -20.63 19.45 -5.81
N THR A 534 -20.43 20.34 -6.79
CA THR A 534 -20.80 20.11 -8.20
C THR A 534 -19.94 19.01 -8.82
N LEU A 535 -18.65 18.94 -8.49
CA LEU A 535 -17.73 17.91 -8.98
C LEU A 535 -18.10 16.53 -8.46
N TYR A 536 -18.34 16.40 -7.14
CA TYR A 536 -18.81 15.16 -6.53
C TYR A 536 -20.09 14.64 -7.19
N ARG A 537 -21.13 15.50 -7.30
CA ARG A 537 -22.40 15.12 -7.93
C ARG A 537 -22.25 14.77 -9.41
N SER A 538 -21.36 15.47 -10.12
CA SER A 538 -21.09 15.19 -11.54
C SER A 538 -20.39 13.84 -11.73
N ASN A 539 -19.55 13.39 -10.81
CA ASN A 539 -18.86 12.10 -10.93
C ASN A 539 -19.70 10.95 -10.38
N MET A 540 -20.45 11.15 -9.29
CA MET A 540 -21.27 10.12 -8.64
C MET A 540 -22.29 9.47 -9.58
N LYS A 541 -22.80 10.20 -10.58
CA LYS A 541 -23.77 9.68 -11.56
C LYS A 541 -23.22 8.53 -12.41
N TYR A 542 -21.90 8.35 -12.47
CA TYR A 542 -21.24 7.25 -13.19
C TYR A 542 -20.87 6.07 -12.29
N GLN A 543 -21.29 6.07 -11.02
CA GLN A 543 -20.98 5.03 -10.03
C GLN A 543 -19.49 4.65 -9.94
N PRO A 544 -18.58 5.63 -9.72
CA PRO A 544 -17.15 5.34 -9.64
C PRO A 544 -16.79 4.60 -8.36
N GLU A 545 -15.68 3.85 -8.41
CA GLU A 545 -14.93 3.49 -7.20
C GLU A 545 -14.29 4.76 -6.63
N TRP A 546 -14.37 4.93 -5.31
CA TRP A 546 -13.84 6.09 -4.63
C TRP A 546 -12.59 5.75 -3.84
N VAL A 547 -11.45 6.28 -4.28
CA VAL A 547 -10.15 6.00 -3.67
C VAL A 547 -9.67 7.19 -2.84
N PRO A 548 -9.37 7.03 -1.54
CA PRO A 548 -9.03 8.14 -0.67
C PRO A 548 -7.67 8.76 -1.01
N ARG A 549 -7.59 10.09 -0.90
CA ARG A 549 -6.36 10.87 -1.04
C ARG A 549 -6.10 11.72 0.20
N TYR A 550 -4.84 11.86 0.55
CA TYR A 550 -4.39 12.46 1.81
C TYR A 550 -3.54 13.71 1.58
N ALA A 551 -3.65 14.65 2.51
CA ALA A 551 -2.72 15.75 2.68
C ALA A 551 -1.77 15.43 3.84
N CYS A 552 -0.46 15.57 3.61
CA CYS A 552 0.55 15.32 4.64
C CYS A 552 1.21 16.63 5.10
N TYR A 553 1.45 16.78 6.40
CA TYR A 553 2.03 18.00 7.01
C TYR A 553 2.86 17.68 8.25
N GLU A 554 3.85 18.51 8.57
CA GLU A 554 4.75 18.28 9.71
C GLU A 554 4.02 18.40 11.06
N GLU A 555 3.29 19.49 11.26
CA GLU A 555 2.61 19.80 12.54
C GLU A 555 1.26 20.49 12.32
N ALA A 556 0.29 20.27 13.21
CA ALA A 556 -1.07 20.81 13.09
C ALA A 556 -1.13 22.34 12.96
N ARG A 557 -0.21 23.08 13.61
CA ARG A 557 -0.13 24.55 13.52
C ARG A 557 0.22 25.06 12.12
N LEU A 558 0.75 24.20 11.25
CA LEU A 558 1.11 24.56 9.89
C LEU A 558 -0.04 24.34 8.90
N ILE A 559 -1.13 23.67 9.30
CA ILE A 559 -2.29 23.38 8.44
C ILE A 559 -2.83 24.65 7.75
N PRO A 560 -3.08 25.79 8.44
CA PRO A 560 -3.58 26.99 7.75
C PRO A 560 -2.61 27.51 6.69
N ARG A 561 -1.31 27.43 6.96
CA ARG A 561 -0.27 27.92 6.05
C ARG A 561 -0.09 26.99 4.84
N VAL A 562 -0.10 25.68 5.07
CA VAL A 562 -0.12 24.67 4.00
C VAL A 562 -1.38 24.85 3.16
N GLY A 563 -2.55 25.02 3.76
CA GLY A 563 -3.81 25.28 3.08
C GLY A 563 -3.79 26.54 2.20
N VAL A 564 -3.25 27.66 2.67
CA VAL A 564 -3.09 28.87 1.84
C VAL A 564 -2.13 28.62 0.68
N ALA A 565 -1.01 27.94 0.92
CA ALA A 565 -0.06 27.58 -0.14
C ALA A 565 -0.71 26.66 -1.19
N SER A 566 -1.51 25.69 -0.76
CA SER A 566 -2.31 24.81 -1.59
C SER A 566 -3.29 25.57 -2.48
N VAL A 567 -4.07 26.50 -1.91
CA VAL A 567 -5.04 27.34 -2.65
C VAL A 567 -4.34 28.22 -3.69
N ILE A 568 -3.16 28.76 -3.37
CA ILE A 568 -2.34 29.55 -4.31
C ILE A 568 -1.78 28.66 -5.43
N ALA A 569 -1.27 27.48 -5.08
CA ALA A 569 -0.69 26.53 -6.04
C ALA A 569 -1.76 26.01 -7.02
N GLU A 570 -2.91 25.58 -6.50
CA GLU A 570 -4.07 25.11 -7.30
C GLU A 570 -4.71 26.24 -8.15
N GLY A 571 -4.28 27.49 -7.99
CA GLY A 571 -4.70 28.61 -8.82
C GLY A 571 -5.98 29.33 -8.37
N PHE A 572 -6.55 28.95 -7.22
CA PHE A 572 -7.76 29.56 -6.66
C PHE A 572 -7.54 30.96 -6.08
N LEU A 573 -6.29 31.31 -5.73
CA LEU A 573 -5.92 32.66 -5.29
C LEU A 573 -4.78 33.20 -6.17
N VAL A 574 -4.99 34.37 -6.78
CA VAL A 574 -4.00 35.05 -7.62
C VAL A 574 -3.51 36.31 -6.89
N LEU A 575 -2.21 36.36 -6.58
CA LEU A 575 -1.62 37.54 -5.94
C LEU A 575 -1.29 38.62 -6.99
N PRO A 576 -1.60 39.91 -6.74
CA PRO A 576 -1.56 41.00 -7.73
C PRO A 576 -0.18 41.34 -8.33
N PHE A 577 0.90 40.65 -7.91
CA PHE A 577 2.28 40.86 -8.38
C PHE A 577 2.98 39.56 -8.83
N SER A 578 2.21 38.49 -9.08
CA SER A 578 2.77 37.21 -9.52
C SER A 578 2.94 37.14 -11.04
N ARG A 579 4.19 37.13 -11.53
CA ARG A 579 4.48 36.89 -12.96
C ARG A 579 4.40 35.38 -13.25
N ARG A 580 3.24 34.88 -13.68
CA ARG A 580 3.01 33.46 -14.03
C ARG A 580 3.50 33.06 -15.44
N ASN A 581 3.74 34.01 -16.34
CA ASN A 581 4.07 33.74 -17.76
C ASN A 581 5.57 33.70 -18.09
N LYS A 582 6.39 32.95 -17.33
CA LYS A 582 7.77 32.66 -17.77
C LYS A 582 7.89 31.17 -18.01
N GLN A 583 8.27 30.77 -19.23
CA GLN A 583 8.85 29.45 -19.48
C GLN A 583 10.13 29.36 -18.64
N HIS A 584 10.10 28.57 -17.58
CA HIS A 584 11.29 28.33 -16.78
C HIS A 584 11.90 27.02 -17.28
N THR A 585 12.99 27.11 -18.05
CA THR A 585 13.93 26.00 -18.19
C THR A 585 14.85 26.07 -16.99
N GLY A 586 14.95 24.99 -16.19
CA GLY A 586 15.93 24.93 -15.11
C GLY A 586 17.35 25.28 -15.60
N GLU A 587 18.15 25.91 -14.74
CA GLU A 587 19.56 26.20 -15.03
C GLU A 587 20.49 25.07 -14.57
N HIS A 588 20.02 24.20 -13.68
CA HIS A 588 20.79 23.09 -13.10
C HIS A 588 20.02 21.77 -13.16
N VAL A 589 20.68 20.69 -13.53
CA VAL A 589 20.08 19.35 -13.55
C VAL A 589 20.05 18.80 -12.12
N ALA A 590 18.90 18.30 -11.68
CA ALA A 590 18.71 17.68 -10.38
C ALA A 590 18.87 16.15 -10.41
N ALA A 591 18.74 15.54 -11.60
CA ALA A 591 18.99 14.12 -11.81
C ALA A 591 20.41 13.72 -11.32
N PRO A 592 20.57 12.53 -10.72
CA PRO A 592 21.87 12.07 -10.24
C PRO A 592 22.93 12.03 -11.35
N ALA A 593 24.17 12.42 -11.02
CA ALA A 593 25.26 12.54 -11.99
C ALA A 593 25.50 11.26 -12.79
N ASN A 594 25.38 10.09 -12.16
CA ASN A 594 25.51 8.78 -12.83
C ASN A 594 24.41 8.53 -13.87
N LEU A 595 23.23 9.12 -13.72
CA LEU A 595 22.13 9.01 -14.68
C LEU A 595 22.34 9.98 -15.84
N VAL A 596 22.81 11.20 -15.55
CA VAL A 596 23.14 12.22 -16.58
C VAL A 596 24.33 11.77 -17.42
N GLU A 597 25.42 11.29 -16.79
CA GLU A 597 26.62 10.77 -17.46
C GLU A 597 26.33 9.53 -18.33
N SER A 598 25.20 8.85 -18.12
CA SER A 598 24.81 7.72 -18.97
C SER A 598 24.47 8.14 -20.41
N GLY A 599 24.20 9.42 -20.66
CA GLY A 599 23.85 9.95 -21.98
C GLY A 599 22.47 9.52 -22.49
N ARG A 600 21.64 8.89 -21.65
CA ARG A 600 20.32 8.34 -22.01
C ARG A 600 19.16 9.31 -21.80
N LEU A 601 19.38 10.40 -21.09
CA LEU A 601 18.36 11.42 -20.84
C LEU A 601 18.30 12.37 -22.02
N HIS A 602 17.08 12.73 -22.44
CA HIS A 602 16.88 13.64 -23.55
C HIS A 602 16.73 15.08 -23.05
N HIS A 603 17.47 16.02 -23.65
CA HIS A 603 17.41 17.44 -23.28
C HIS A 603 16.08 18.13 -23.62
N ASP A 604 15.26 17.53 -24.48
CA ASP A 604 13.94 18.04 -24.84
C ASP A 604 12.83 17.61 -23.85
N GLY A 605 13.16 16.74 -22.89
CA GLY A 605 12.23 16.24 -21.89
C GLY A 605 11.34 15.09 -22.36
N SER A 606 11.62 14.50 -23.52
CA SER A 606 10.97 13.26 -23.96
C SER A 606 11.42 12.06 -23.11
N ALA A 607 10.59 11.01 -23.07
CA ALA A 607 10.89 9.80 -22.30
C ALA A 607 12.15 9.10 -22.86
N PRO A 608 13.06 8.60 -22.00
CA PRO A 608 14.24 7.86 -22.42
C PRO A 608 13.86 6.45 -22.87
N ASP A 609 14.65 5.83 -23.76
CA ASP A 609 14.43 4.43 -24.15
C ASP A 609 14.72 3.49 -22.97
N VAL A 610 13.64 3.00 -22.33
CA VAL A 610 13.71 2.15 -21.14
C VAL A 610 13.99 0.68 -21.44
N GLY A 611 13.93 0.25 -22.71
CA GLY A 611 14.21 -1.12 -23.13
C GLY A 611 15.60 -1.62 -22.70
N ASP A 612 16.59 -0.71 -22.70
CA ASP A 612 17.97 -1.01 -22.29
C ASP A 612 18.32 -0.58 -20.85
N LEU A 613 17.54 0.33 -20.24
CA LEU A 613 17.64 0.64 -18.81
C LEU A 613 17.18 -0.55 -17.97
N ALA A 614 16.15 -1.28 -18.43
CA ALA A 614 15.74 -2.55 -17.85
C ALA A 614 16.88 -3.58 -17.95
N THR A 615 17.57 -3.69 -19.10
CA THR A 615 18.53 -4.76 -19.40
C THR A 615 19.93 -4.54 -18.83
N ALA A 616 20.43 -3.29 -18.83
CA ALA A 616 21.75 -2.95 -18.28
C ALA A 616 21.78 -2.92 -16.74
N ALA A 617 20.69 -2.51 -16.10
CA ALA A 617 20.59 -2.48 -14.64
C ALA A 617 20.15 -3.82 -14.03
N SER A 618 19.43 -4.67 -14.78
CA SER A 618 19.07 -6.03 -14.33
C SER A 618 20.17 -7.04 -14.62
N GLY A 619 20.71 -7.12 -15.84
CA GLY A 619 21.63 -8.19 -16.23
C GLY A 619 22.94 -8.21 -15.44
N GLN A 620 23.66 -7.09 -15.36
CA GLN A 620 24.96 -7.03 -14.66
C GLN A 620 24.81 -6.91 -13.14
N ALA A 621 23.79 -6.22 -12.63
CA ALA A 621 23.56 -6.14 -11.18
C ALA A 621 22.90 -7.40 -10.62
N GLU A 622 22.03 -8.10 -11.36
CA GLU A 622 21.53 -9.43 -10.96
C GLU A 622 22.66 -10.45 -11.02
N LEU A 623 23.45 -10.52 -12.09
CA LEU A 623 24.61 -11.43 -12.15
C LEU A 623 25.59 -11.16 -11.00
N ALA A 624 25.82 -9.90 -10.61
CA ALA A 624 26.64 -9.55 -9.46
C ALA A 624 25.98 -9.87 -8.10
N ARG A 625 24.64 -9.87 -8.01
CA ARG A 625 23.87 -10.25 -6.83
C ARG A 625 23.65 -11.76 -6.69
N LEU A 626 23.83 -12.53 -7.77
CA LEU A 626 23.71 -13.98 -7.73
C LEU A 626 24.85 -14.58 -6.89
N PRO A 627 24.58 -15.62 -6.08
CA PRO A 627 25.61 -16.34 -5.36
C PRO A 627 26.74 -16.82 -6.29
N GLU A 628 27.97 -16.81 -5.80
CA GLU A 628 29.17 -17.18 -6.56
C GLU A 628 29.02 -18.53 -7.30
N GLN A 629 28.50 -19.55 -6.63
CA GLN A 629 28.28 -20.86 -7.22
C GLN A 629 27.32 -20.84 -8.42
N VAL A 630 26.31 -19.97 -8.41
CA VAL A 630 25.37 -19.83 -9.54
C VAL A 630 26.09 -19.21 -10.73
N ARG A 631 26.93 -18.19 -10.50
CA ARG A 631 27.74 -17.55 -11.54
C ARG A 631 28.72 -18.53 -12.19
N VAL A 632 29.40 -19.34 -11.38
CA VAL A 632 30.34 -20.37 -11.88
C VAL A 632 29.61 -21.39 -12.76
N ARG A 633 28.44 -21.88 -12.33
CA ARG A 633 27.63 -22.83 -13.10
C ARG A 633 27.10 -22.22 -14.41
N MET A 634 26.74 -20.94 -14.40
CA MET A 634 26.36 -20.22 -15.62
C MET A 634 27.54 -20.05 -16.60
N ALA A 635 28.75 -19.77 -16.10
CA ALA A 635 29.94 -19.72 -16.93
C ALA A 635 30.26 -21.09 -17.54
N LYS A 636 30.11 -22.17 -16.76
CA LYS A 636 30.27 -23.55 -17.23
C LYS A 636 29.25 -23.91 -18.30
N LEU A 637 27.99 -23.51 -18.12
CA LEU A 637 26.93 -23.68 -19.14
C LEU A 637 27.31 -22.99 -20.45
N ARG A 638 27.79 -21.74 -20.41
CA ARG A 638 28.23 -21.01 -21.61
C ARG A 638 29.38 -21.74 -22.31
N ALA A 639 30.40 -22.16 -21.57
CA ALA A 639 31.52 -22.91 -22.13
C ALA A 639 31.08 -24.22 -22.82
N LEU A 640 30.10 -24.94 -22.24
CA LEU A 640 29.52 -26.14 -22.87
C LEU A 640 28.81 -25.79 -24.19
N GLN A 641 28.01 -24.73 -24.21
CA GLN A 641 27.30 -24.27 -25.40
C GLN A 641 28.27 -23.81 -26.50
N ASP A 642 29.31 -23.06 -26.14
CA ASP A 642 30.35 -22.59 -27.07
C ASP A 642 31.13 -23.76 -27.69
N SER A 643 31.24 -24.88 -26.96
CA SER A 643 31.85 -26.14 -27.46
C SER A 643 30.89 -27.03 -28.27
N GLY A 644 29.65 -26.58 -28.52
CA GLY A 644 28.63 -27.33 -29.25
C GLY A 644 27.94 -28.43 -28.46
N VAL A 645 28.11 -28.48 -27.13
CA VAL A 645 27.43 -29.43 -26.25
C VAL A 645 26.03 -28.92 -25.93
N GLU A 646 25.01 -29.69 -26.33
CA GLU A 646 23.63 -29.43 -25.97
C GLU A 646 23.39 -29.78 -24.49
N ALA A 647 23.38 -28.78 -23.61
CA ALA A 647 23.26 -28.97 -22.16
C ALA A 647 21.84 -29.33 -21.68
N TYR A 648 20.85 -29.24 -22.57
CA TYR A 648 19.43 -29.55 -22.34
C TYR A 648 18.83 -30.24 -23.58
N PRO A 649 19.28 -31.46 -23.90
CA PRO A 649 18.86 -32.17 -25.10
C PRO A 649 17.42 -32.68 -25.02
N VAL A 650 16.87 -33.06 -26.17
CA VAL A 650 15.57 -33.75 -26.25
C VAL A 650 15.65 -35.08 -25.51
N GLY A 651 14.61 -35.37 -24.71
CA GLY A 651 14.57 -36.56 -23.85
C GLY A 651 14.59 -37.87 -24.64
N GLN A 652 15.39 -38.82 -24.17
CA GLN A 652 15.40 -40.22 -24.60
C GLN A 652 15.25 -41.11 -23.38
N ALA A 653 14.44 -42.16 -23.48
CA ALA A 653 14.20 -43.07 -22.37
C ALA A 653 15.44 -43.95 -22.14
N PRO A 654 15.94 -44.06 -20.89
CA PRO A 654 16.97 -45.04 -20.57
C PRO A 654 16.40 -46.47 -20.68
N THR A 655 17.26 -47.45 -20.93
CA THR A 655 16.84 -48.87 -20.99
C THR A 655 16.29 -49.38 -19.67
N HIS A 656 16.79 -48.85 -18.55
CA HIS A 656 16.48 -49.32 -17.21
C HIS A 656 16.26 -48.14 -16.25
N THR A 657 15.43 -48.37 -15.23
CA THR A 657 15.48 -47.56 -14.01
C THR A 657 16.72 -47.94 -13.20
N VAL A 658 17.17 -47.09 -12.29
CA VAL A 658 18.33 -47.38 -11.44
C VAL A 658 18.12 -48.66 -10.61
N ALA A 659 16.94 -48.85 -10.03
CA ALA A 659 16.63 -50.06 -9.25
C ALA A 659 16.68 -51.33 -10.13
N ALA A 660 16.14 -51.27 -11.35
CA ALA A 660 16.20 -52.38 -12.28
C ALA A 660 17.64 -52.68 -12.73
N ALA A 661 18.43 -51.65 -13.01
CA ALA A 661 19.84 -51.81 -13.36
C ALA A 661 20.66 -52.44 -12.23
N VAL A 662 20.40 -52.08 -10.96
CA VAL A 662 21.10 -52.69 -9.81
C VAL A 662 20.80 -54.20 -9.70
N ALA A 663 19.59 -54.62 -10.09
CA ALA A 663 19.15 -56.01 -10.10
C ALA A 663 19.57 -56.79 -11.36
N ALA A 664 20.04 -56.12 -12.41
CA ALA A 664 20.43 -56.74 -13.67
C ALA A 664 21.77 -57.50 -13.58
N ASP A 665 21.98 -58.40 -14.53
CA ASP A 665 23.20 -59.22 -14.65
C ASP A 665 24.42 -58.41 -15.12
N ASP A 666 25.63 -58.90 -14.80
CA ASP A 666 26.89 -58.19 -15.06
C ASP A 666 27.30 -58.16 -16.54
N THR A 667 26.63 -58.92 -17.40
CA THR A 667 26.94 -59.02 -18.83
C THR A 667 26.10 -58.10 -19.71
N GLU A 668 25.04 -57.51 -19.15
CA GLU A 668 24.11 -56.67 -19.90
C GLU A 668 24.66 -55.24 -20.02
N ASN A 669 24.69 -54.70 -21.23
CA ASN A 669 24.99 -53.29 -21.45
C ASN A 669 23.68 -52.49 -21.33
N LEU A 670 23.63 -51.58 -20.37
CA LEU A 670 22.42 -50.85 -20.01
C LEU A 670 22.69 -49.35 -19.92
N SER A 671 21.65 -48.56 -20.18
CA SER A 671 21.61 -47.13 -19.92
C SER A 671 20.67 -46.78 -18.77
N VAL A 672 21.12 -45.86 -17.91
CA VAL A 672 20.35 -45.25 -16.81
C VAL A 672 20.53 -43.73 -16.85
N ALA A 673 19.51 -43.00 -16.41
CA ALA A 673 19.55 -41.55 -16.31
C ALA A 673 19.14 -41.09 -14.91
N GLY A 674 19.78 -40.04 -14.40
CA GLY A 674 19.49 -39.55 -13.06
C GLY A 674 20.29 -38.31 -12.67
N ARG A 675 20.13 -37.89 -11.42
CA ARG A 675 20.80 -36.73 -10.83
C ARG A 675 22.06 -37.13 -10.11
N ILE A 676 23.13 -36.34 -10.30
CA ILE A 676 24.39 -36.53 -9.59
C ILE A 676 24.32 -35.91 -8.20
N LEU A 677 24.47 -36.72 -7.17
CA LEU A 677 24.39 -36.29 -5.77
C LEU A 677 25.76 -36.18 -5.11
N ARG A 678 26.74 -36.93 -5.59
CA ARG A 678 28.11 -36.95 -5.06
C ARG A 678 29.10 -37.27 -6.17
N ILE A 679 30.29 -36.68 -6.09
CA ILE A 679 31.45 -36.98 -6.93
C ILE A 679 32.66 -37.17 -6.01
N ARG A 680 33.50 -38.17 -6.29
CA ARG A 680 34.79 -38.43 -5.65
C ARG A 680 35.81 -38.73 -6.75
N ASP A 681 36.77 -37.84 -6.92
CA ASP A 681 37.78 -37.90 -7.98
C ASP A 681 39.13 -38.34 -7.41
N TYR A 682 39.75 -39.35 -8.03
CA TYR A 682 41.09 -39.86 -7.71
C TYR A 682 42.05 -39.76 -8.91
N GLY A 683 41.77 -38.88 -9.88
CA GLY A 683 42.54 -38.72 -11.11
C GLY A 683 42.12 -39.73 -12.17
N GLY A 684 42.76 -40.90 -12.20
CA GLY A 684 42.49 -41.93 -13.23
C GLY A 684 41.18 -42.71 -13.03
N VAL A 685 40.59 -42.62 -11.83
CA VAL A 685 39.31 -43.26 -11.49
C VAL A 685 38.44 -42.26 -10.73
N LEU A 686 37.19 -42.14 -11.15
CA LEU A 686 36.20 -41.25 -10.56
C LEU A 686 34.95 -42.05 -10.17
N PHE A 687 34.41 -41.74 -8.99
CA PHE A 687 33.15 -42.31 -8.52
C PHE A 687 32.09 -41.22 -8.40
N ALA A 688 30.94 -41.44 -9.03
CA ALA A 688 29.78 -40.57 -8.85
C ALA A 688 28.59 -41.34 -8.28
N GLN A 689 27.69 -40.66 -7.58
CA GLN A 689 26.44 -41.25 -7.11
C GLN A 689 25.30 -40.68 -7.94
N LEU A 690 24.64 -41.56 -8.70
CA LEU A 690 23.51 -41.24 -9.56
C LEU A 690 22.22 -41.68 -8.85
N ARG A 691 21.20 -40.82 -8.89
CA ARG A 691 19.88 -41.13 -8.34
C ARG A 691 18.78 -40.81 -9.33
N ASP A 692 17.87 -41.75 -9.57
CA ASP A 692 16.60 -41.52 -10.28
C ASP A 692 15.42 -41.59 -9.29
N TRP A 693 14.19 -41.78 -9.76
CA TRP A 693 13.04 -41.95 -8.87
C TRP A 693 13.06 -43.30 -8.11
N SER A 694 13.55 -44.35 -8.76
CA SER A 694 13.55 -45.73 -8.27
C SER A 694 14.63 -46.03 -7.23
N GLY A 695 15.79 -45.36 -7.29
CA GLY A 695 16.88 -45.63 -6.37
C GLY A 695 18.19 -44.92 -6.69
N GLU A 696 19.27 -45.44 -6.07
CA GLU A 696 20.64 -44.94 -6.19
C GLU A 696 21.59 -46.01 -6.72
N VAL A 697 22.54 -45.59 -7.56
CA VAL A 697 23.64 -46.44 -8.02
C VAL A 697 24.95 -45.67 -8.01
N GLN A 698 26.04 -46.38 -7.66
CA GLN A 698 27.39 -45.86 -7.80
C GLN A 698 27.83 -46.01 -9.25
N LEU A 699 28.29 -44.92 -9.85
CA LEU A 699 28.97 -44.90 -11.14
C LEU A 699 30.47 -45.04 -10.90
N LEU A 700 31.12 -45.90 -11.68
CA LEU A 700 32.58 -46.05 -11.72
C LEU A 700 33.05 -45.62 -13.11
N LEU A 701 33.81 -44.53 -13.15
CA LEU A 701 34.38 -43.92 -14.34
C LEU A 701 35.89 -44.17 -14.32
N ASP A 702 36.41 -44.90 -15.30
CA ASP A 702 37.83 -45.23 -15.43
C ASP A 702 38.38 -44.59 -16.71
N ASP A 703 39.52 -43.92 -16.62
CA ASP A 703 40.19 -43.28 -17.77
C ASP A 703 40.42 -44.24 -18.94
N SER A 704 40.71 -45.52 -18.65
CA SER A 704 40.96 -46.53 -19.68
C SER A 704 39.72 -46.91 -20.49
N ARG A 705 38.51 -46.55 -20.02
CA ARG A 705 37.23 -46.91 -20.63
C ARG A 705 36.47 -45.73 -21.22
N LEU A 706 36.92 -44.50 -20.99
CA LEU A 706 36.18 -43.27 -21.35
C LEU A 706 36.88 -42.46 -22.44
N ASP A 707 36.11 -42.04 -23.44
CA ASP A 707 36.60 -41.18 -24.53
C ASP A 707 36.98 -39.77 -24.04
N GLY A 708 38.28 -39.58 -23.79
CA GLY A 708 38.86 -38.33 -23.30
C GLY A 708 38.95 -38.21 -21.77
N GLY A 709 38.82 -39.35 -21.06
CA GLY A 709 39.08 -39.47 -19.63
C GLY A 709 38.05 -38.84 -18.69
N THR A 710 38.24 -39.08 -17.39
CA THR A 710 37.47 -38.54 -16.26
C THR A 710 37.57 -37.01 -16.19
N GLY A 711 38.63 -36.40 -16.72
CA GLY A 711 38.83 -34.95 -16.75
C GLY A 711 37.75 -34.20 -17.55
N LYS A 712 37.25 -34.78 -18.65
CA LYS A 712 36.10 -34.20 -19.38
C LYS A 712 34.83 -34.23 -18.55
N PHE A 713 34.62 -35.28 -17.77
CA PHE A 713 33.47 -35.42 -16.91
C PHE A 713 33.47 -34.34 -15.82
N THR A 714 34.58 -34.13 -15.11
CA THR A 714 34.68 -33.09 -14.07
C THR A 714 34.62 -31.67 -14.63
N ALA A 715 35.16 -31.46 -15.84
CA ALA A 715 35.07 -30.19 -16.55
C ALA A 715 33.65 -29.83 -17.02
N ALA A 716 32.74 -30.79 -17.16
CA ALA A 716 31.35 -30.56 -17.62
C ALA A 716 30.32 -30.65 -16.49
N ILE A 717 30.45 -31.66 -15.61
CA ILE A 717 29.43 -32.05 -14.64
C ILE A 717 29.69 -31.40 -13.28
N ASP A 718 28.61 -30.95 -12.62
CA ASP A 718 28.57 -30.49 -11.23
C ASP A 718 27.53 -31.29 -10.43
N LEU A 719 27.58 -31.19 -9.09
CA LEU A 719 26.53 -31.73 -8.23
C LEU A 719 25.16 -31.15 -8.59
N GLY A 720 24.16 -32.01 -8.68
CA GLY A 720 22.81 -31.67 -9.07
C GLY A 720 22.55 -31.75 -10.57
N ASP A 721 23.55 -31.88 -11.43
CA ASP A 721 23.30 -32.09 -12.87
C ASP A 721 22.58 -33.42 -13.12
N LEU A 722 21.77 -33.44 -14.18
CA LEU A 722 21.15 -34.65 -14.71
C LEU A 722 22.03 -35.21 -15.82
N ILE A 723 22.37 -36.49 -15.73
CA ILE A 723 23.15 -37.19 -16.75
C ILE A 723 22.49 -38.50 -17.14
N GLU A 724 22.79 -38.94 -18.35
CA GLU A 724 22.56 -40.30 -18.82
C GLU A 724 23.91 -41.00 -18.95
N VAL A 725 23.97 -42.26 -18.56
CA VAL A 725 25.18 -43.08 -18.62
C VAL A 725 24.86 -44.47 -19.17
N THR A 726 25.79 -45.01 -19.95
CA THR A 726 25.72 -46.36 -20.53
C THR A 726 26.92 -47.17 -20.10
N GLY A 727 26.70 -48.44 -19.77
CA GLY A 727 27.77 -49.38 -19.42
C GLY A 727 27.23 -50.69 -18.85
N THR A 728 28.12 -51.42 -18.17
CA THR A 728 27.83 -52.76 -17.62
C THR A 728 27.84 -52.74 -16.10
N MET A 729 26.99 -53.55 -15.46
CA MET A 729 27.02 -53.71 -14.01
C MET A 729 28.24 -54.49 -13.56
N GLY A 730 28.78 -54.14 -12.40
CA GLY A 730 29.91 -54.82 -11.80
C GLY A 730 30.11 -54.43 -10.35
N ARG A 731 31.30 -54.74 -9.81
CA ARG A 731 31.68 -54.36 -8.44
C ARG A 731 32.99 -53.62 -8.43
N SER A 732 33.05 -52.55 -7.64
CA SER A 732 34.32 -51.90 -7.32
C SER A 732 35.17 -52.77 -6.39
N ARG A 733 36.45 -52.41 -6.19
CA ARG A 733 37.39 -53.20 -5.36
C ARG A 733 36.92 -53.48 -3.93
N ASN A 734 36.06 -52.64 -3.36
CA ASN A 734 35.50 -52.83 -2.02
C ASN A 734 34.19 -53.64 -2.00
N GLY A 735 33.79 -54.23 -3.13
CA GLY A 735 32.57 -55.04 -3.27
C GLY A 735 31.30 -54.24 -3.58
N THR A 736 31.34 -52.90 -3.59
CA THR A 736 30.16 -52.05 -3.89
C THR A 736 29.70 -52.29 -5.32
N ARG A 737 28.42 -52.65 -5.50
CA ARG A 737 27.76 -52.79 -6.81
C ARG A 737 27.78 -51.43 -7.53
N SER A 738 28.22 -51.40 -8.78
CA SER A 738 28.42 -50.15 -9.52
C SER A 738 28.19 -50.34 -11.01
N LEU A 739 27.75 -49.29 -11.68
CA LEU A 739 27.73 -49.22 -13.13
C LEU A 739 29.10 -48.79 -13.63
N LEU A 740 29.77 -49.65 -14.38
CA LEU A 740 31.06 -49.38 -15.02
C LEU A 740 30.78 -48.57 -16.29
N VAL A 741 31.03 -47.26 -16.24
CA VAL A 741 30.59 -46.32 -17.28
C VAL A 741 31.48 -46.42 -18.51
N GLU A 742 30.86 -46.61 -19.67
CA GLU A 742 31.50 -46.58 -20.99
C GLU A 742 31.20 -45.26 -21.72
N LYS A 743 29.97 -44.75 -21.58
CA LYS A 743 29.53 -43.49 -22.20
C LYS A 743 28.69 -42.67 -21.23
N TRP A 744 28.75 -41.35 -21.36
CA TRP A 744 27.91 -40.43 -20.61
C TRP A 744 27.48 -39.24 -21.46
N ARG A 745 26.32 -38.67 -21.13
CA ARG A 745 25.77 -37.46 -21.74
C ARG A 745 25.15 -36.57 -20.67
N LEU A 746 25.43 -35.26 -20.72
CA LEU A 746 24.71 -34.28 -19.92
C LEU A 746 23.29 -34.11 -20.50
N ILE A 747 22.26 -34.27 -19.66
CA ILE A 747 20.86 -34.13 -20.08
C ILE A 747 20.13 -32.99 -19.37
N GLY A 748 20.77 -32.34 -18.39
CA GLY A 748 20.25 -31.12 -17.78
C GLY A 748 21.24 -30.48 -16.81
N LYS A 749 21.72 -29.29 -17.15
CA LYS A 749 22.62 -28.52 -16.28
C LYS A 749 21.86 -27.92 -15.08
N CYS A 750 22.38 -28.13 -13.89
CA CYS A 750 21.86 -27.57 -12.65
C CYS A 750 22.57 -26.24 -12.34
N LEU A 751 21.86 -25.13 -12.42
CA LEU A 751 22.44 -23.78 -12.22
C LEU A 751 22.51 -23.35 -10.76
N ARG A 752 21.71 -23.97 -9.88
CA ARG A 752 21.71 -23.70 -8.44
C ARG A 752 22.33 -24.87 -7.69
N PRO A 753 23.19 -24.64 -6.70
CA PRO A 753 23.74 -25.72 -5.91
C PRO A 753 22.63 -26.43 -5.12
N LEU A 754 22.75 -27.75 -4.98
CA LEU A 754 21.94 -28.50 -4.02
C LEU A 754 22.35 -28.09 -2.59
N PRO A 755 21.42 -28.14 -1.62
CA PRO A 755 21.73 -27.91 -0.21
C PRO A 755 22.81 -28.86 0.29
N ASP A 756 23.64 -28.40 1.21
CA ASP A 756 24.70 -29.20 1.83
C ASP A 756 24.07 -30.40 2.59
N LYS A 757 24.54 -31.62 2.29
CA LYS A 757 24.03 -32.87 2.88
C LYS A 757 24.19 -32.91 4.40
N TRP A 758 25.20 -32.22 4.96
CA TRP A 758 25.48 -32.23 6.40
C TRP A 758 24.66 -31.19 7.18
N LYS A 759 24.34 -30.05 6.56
CA LYS A 759 23.44 -29.06 7.16
C LYS A 759 21.96 -29.36 6.89
N GLY A 760 21.68 -30.08 5.79
CA GLY A 760 20.35 -30.41 5.31
C GLY A 760 19.50 -29.18 4.98
N LEU A 761 18.40 -29.37 4.26
CA LEU A 761 17.23 -28.53 4.47
C LEU A 761 16.64 -28.98 5.81
N THR A 762 17.22 -28.57 6.95
CA THR A 762 16.64 -28.91 8.27
C THR A 762 15.45 -28.02 8.59
N ASP A 763 15.44 -26.80 8.04
CA ASP A 763 14.31 -25.87 8.13
C ASP A 763 13.08 -26.41 7.38
N GLN A 764 12.01 -26.70 8.12
CA GLN A 764 10.72 -27.14 7.58
C GLN A 764 10.13 -26.12 6.60
N GLU A 765 10.33 -24.82 6.83
CA GLU A 765 9.80 -23.79 5.93
C GLU A 765 10.54 -23.79 4.59
N ALA A 766 11.87 -23.94 4.60
CA ALA A 766 12.66 -24.10 3.39
C ALA A 766 12.31 -25.37 2.61
N ARG A 767 11.99 -26.50 3.28
CA ARG A 767 11.51 -27.73 2.62
C ARG A 767 10.21 -27.49 1.87
N VAL A 768 9.25 -26.86 2.53
CA VAL A 768 7.95 -26.51 1.93
C VAL A 768 8.12 -25.60 0.72
N ARG A 769 8.93 -24.54 0.83
CA ARG A 769 9.14 -23.56 -0.26
C ARG A 769 9.91 -24.15 -1.45
N ALA A 770 10.83 -25.07 -1.19
CA ALA A 770 11.67 -25.69 -2.22
C ALA A 770 11.41 -27.20 -2.30
N ARG A 771 10.12 -27.61 -2.31
CA ARG A 771 9.77 -29.04 -2.32
C ARG A 771 10.45 -29.82 -3.43
N TYR A 772 10.62 -29.23 -4.61
CA TYR A 772 11.33 -29.86 -5.72
C TYR A 772 12.79 -30.23 -5.39
N VAL A 773 13.46 -29.45 -4.53
CA VAL A 773 14.81 -29.78 -4.02
C VAL A 773 14.73 -30.86 -2.95
N ASP A 774 13.76 -30.74 -2.03
CA ASP A 774 13.54 -31.75 -0.99
C ASP A 774 13.27 -33.13 -1.62
N LEU A 775 12.36 -33.23 -2.58
CA LEU A 775 12.11 -34.48 -3.33
C LEU A 775 13.32 -34.98 -4.11
N ALA A 776 14.18 -34.09 -4.62
CA ALA A 776 15.39 -34.51 -5.31
C ALA A 776 16.40 -35.16 -4.35
N VAL A 777 16.51 -34.68 -3.11
CA VAL A 777 17.59 -35.01 -2.17
C VAL A 777 17.15 -35.95 -1.03
N ASN A 778 15.89 -35.88 -0.60
CA ASN A 778 15.32 -36.62 0.53
C ASN A 778 14.41 -37.75 0.03
N THR A 779 14.75 -38.99 0.38
CA THR A 779 13.96 -40.18 0.03
C THR A 779 12.66 -40.26 0.83
N ASP A 780 12.65 -39.82 2.08
CA ASP A 780 11.48 -39.87 2.95
C ASP A 780 10.33 -39.04 2.36
N ALA A 781 10.64 -37.87 1.78
CA ALA A 781 9.65 -37.03 1.12
C ALA A 781 8.99 -37.72 -0.09
N ARG A 782 9.70 -38.62 -0.79
CA ARG A 782 9.14 -39.39 -1.91
C ARG A 782 8.23 -40.50 -1.41
N GLU A 783 8.62 -41.17 -0.33
CA GLU A 783 7.81 -42.21 0.29
C GLU A 783 6.52 -41.63 0.87
N LEU A 784 6.53 -40.40 1.39
CA LEU A 784 5.30 -39.70 1.79
C LEU A 784 4.34 -39.45 0.61
N ILE A 785 4.85 -39.04 -0.55
CA ILE A 785 4.03 -38.87 -1.76
C ILE A 785 3.47 -40.21 -2.23
N ARG A 786 4.29 -41.28 -2.21
CA ARG A 786 3.86 -42.64 -2.56
C ARG A 786 2.77 -43.14 -1.61
N ALA A 787 2.97 -42.99 -0.30
CA ALA A 787 2.01 -43.36 0.74
C ALA A 787 0.69 -42.62 0.58
N ARG A 788 0.73 -41.29 0.36
CA ARG A 788 -0.46 -40.49 0.05
C ARG A 788 -1.18 -41.03 -1.20
N SER A 789 -0.45 -41.22 -2.29
CA SER A 789 -1.04 -41.72 -3.55
C SER A 789 -1.70 -43.10 -3.36
N GLY A 790 -1.05 -43.99 -2.61
CA GLY A 790 -1.58 -45.31 -2.27
C GLY A 790 -2.85 -45.23 -1.42
N ALA A 791 -2.87 -44.37 -0.40
CA ALA A 791 -4.04 -44.14 0.45
C ALA A 791 -5.25 -43.64 -0.35
N LEU A 792 -5.07 -42.62 -1.21
CA LEU A 792 -6.15 -42.10 -2.07
C LEU A 792 -6.67 -43.16 -3.06
N GLN A 793 -5.77 -43.97 -3.62
CA GLN A 793 -6.16 -45.07 -4.50
C GLN A 793 -6.98 -46.13 -3.75
N ALA A 794 -6.56 -46.51 -2.54
CA ALA A 794 -7.26 -47.50 -1.72
C ALA A 794 -8.66 -47.04 -1.30
N ILE A 795 -8.83 -45.74 -0.98
CA ILE A 795 -10.14 -45.13 -0.71
C ILE A 795 -11.07 -45.30 -1.91
N ARG A 796 -10.61 -44.91 -3.11
CA ARG A 796 -11.41 -45.09 -4.35
C ARG A 796 -11.77 -46.55 -4.60
N GLN A 797 -10.80 -47.45 -4.48
CA GLN A 797 -11.02 -48.89 -4.70
C GLN A 797 -12.04 -49.47 -3.72
N THR A 798 -12.01 -49.04 -2.45
CA THR A 798 -12.97 -49.49 -1.43
C THR A 798 -14.39 -49.04 -1.77
N LEU A 799 -14.55 -47.80 -2.25
CA LEU A 799 -15.86 -47.27 -2.67
C LEU A 799 -16.36 -47.90 -3.97
N TYR A 800 -15.50 -48.09 -4.96
CA TYR A 800 -15.86 -48.80 -6.20
C TYR A 800 -16.27 -50.24 -5.94
N ALA A 801 -15.60 -50.93 -5.02
CA ALA A 801 -15.99 -52.29 -4.60
C ALA A 801 -17.36 -52.34 -3.91
N LYS A 802 -17.90 -51.19 -3.48
CA LYS A 802 -19.22 -51.01 -2.89
C LYS A 802 -20.19 -50.31 -3.84
N ASP A 803 -19.91 -50.30 -5.15
CA ASP A 803 -20.77 -49.75 -6.20
C ASP A 803 -21.07 -48.24 -6.07
N PHE A 804 -20.17 -47.48 -5.45
CA PHE A 804 -20.29 -46.02 -5.45
C PHE A 804 -19.82 -45.42 -6.78
N LEU A 805 -20.58 -44.46 -7.29
CA LEU A 805 -20.25 -43.68 -8.47
C LEU A 805 -19.39 -42.46 -8.09
N GLU A 806 -18.18 -42.35 -8.64
CA GLU A 806 -17.37 -41.13 -8.51
C GLU A 806 -17.92 -40.05 -9.45
N VAL A 807 -18.12 -38.84 -8.94
CA VAL A 807 -18.63 -37.69 -9.70
C VAL A 807 -17.77 -36.45 -9.43
N GLU A 808 -17.94 -35.43 -10.27
CA GLU A 808 -17.35 -34.11 -10.08
C GLU A 808 -18.47 -33.06 -9.98
N THR A 809 -18.53 -32.34 -8.87
CA THR A 809 -19.50 -31.25 -8.66
C THR A 809 -18.85 -29.87 -8.81
N PRO A 810 -19.62 -28.78 -9.00
CA PRO A 810 -19.06 -27.44 -9.20
C PRO A 810 -18.16 -26.98 -8.04
N ILE A 811 -16.93 -26.58 -8.39
CA ILE A 811 -15.99 -25.91 -7.48
C ILE A 811 -16.33 -24.43 -7.32
N LEU A 812 -16.79 -23.79 -8.39
CA LEU A 812 -17.29 -22.42 -8.36
C LEU A 812 -18.80 -22.45 -8.15
N GLN A 813 -19.27 -21.85 -7.07
CA GLN A 813 -20.66 -21.87 -6.63
C GLN A 813 -21.18 -20.44 -6.49
N GLN A 814 -22.46 -20.19 -6.77
CA GLN A 814 -23.07 -18.87 -6.62
C GLN A 814 -23.36 -18.52 -5.16
N ILE A 815 -23.58 -19.56 -4.34
CA ILE A 815 -23.93 -19.50 -2.93
C ILE A 815 -22.99 -20.47 -2.24
N HIS A 816 -22.42 -20.10 -1.08
CA HIS A 816 -21.65 -21.04 -0.27
C HIS A 816 -22.55 -21.73 0.76
N GLY A 817 -22.41 -23.05 0.85
CA GLY A 817 -23.17 -23.87 1.79
C GLY A 817 -22.58 -25.27 1.92
N GLY A 818 -23.20 -26.11 2.75
CA GLY A 818 -22.75 -27.48 3.03
C GLY A 818 -21.71 -27.59 4.16
N ALA A 819 -21.17 -26.47 4.65
CA ALA A 819 -20.35 -26.43 5.86
C ALA A 819 -20.44 -25.05 6.53
N ASN A 820 -20.10 -24.96 7.81
CA ASN A 820 -19.89 -23.68 8.49
C ASN A 820 -18.42 -23.29 8.33
N ALA A 821 -18.12 -22.50 7.31
CA ALA A 821 -16.76 -22.08 6.99
C ALA A 821 -16.78 -20.84 6.12
N ARG A 822 -15.78 -19.97 6.28
CA ARG A 822 -15.66 -18.77 5.45
C ARG A 822 -15.20 -19.15 4.04
N PRO A 823 -15.91 -18.74 2.97
CA PRO A 823 -15.52 -19.05 1.60
C PRO A 823 -14.41 -18.12 1.07
N PHE A 824 -13.79 -18.52 -0.05
CA PHE A 824 -13.05 -17.62 -0.91
C PHE A 824 -13.97 -17.01 -1.97
N LEU A 825 -13.93 -15.68 -2.11
CA LEU A 825 -14.68 -14.93 -3.12
C LEU A 825 -13.83 -14.72 -4.37
N THR A 826 -14.42 -14.93 -5.54
CA THR A 826 -13.85 -14.63 -6.86
C THR A 826 -14.93 -14.03 -7.77
N HIS A 827 -14.54 -13.58 -8.96
CA HIS A 827 -15.43 -12.92 -9.91
C HIS A 827 -15.31 -13.56 -11.31
N ILE A 828 -16.43 -13.83 -11.98
CA ILE A 828 -16.46 -14.32 -13.37
C ILE A 828 -16.75 -13.19 -14.36
N ASN A 829 -15.72 -12.75 -15.08
CA ASN A 829 -15.80 -11.61 -16.01
C ASN A 829 -16.88 -11.76 -17.10
N ALA A 830 -17.15 -12.99 -17.56
CA ALA A 830 -18.09 -13.23 -18.66
C ALA A 830 -19.55 -12.93 -18.28
N TYR A 831 -19.91 -13.12 -17.01
CA TYR A 831 -21.27 -12.93 -16.49
C TYR A 831 -21.39 -11.77 -15.51
N ASP A 832 -20.27 -11.13 -15.15
CA ASP A 832 -20.21 -10.03 -14.18
C ASP A 832 -20.88 -10.42 -12.86
N LEU A 833 -20.49 -11.60 -12.35
CA LEU A 833 -21.08 -12.25 -11.18
C LEU A 833 -19.98 -12.66 -10.22
N ASP A 834 -20.22 -12.46 -8.93
CA ASP A 834 -19.38 -13.01 -7.87
C ASP A 834 -19.67 -14.50 -7.65
N LEU A 835 -18.61 -15.27 -7.45
CA LEU A 835 -18.66 -16.70 -7.21
C LEU A 835 -17.80 -17.04 -5.99
N TYR A 836 -18.18 -18.12 -5.31
CA TYR A 836 -17.45 -18.67 -4.20
C TYR A 836 -16.74 -19.95 -4.61
N LEU A 837 -15.52 -20.16 -4.11
CA LEU A 837 -14.93 -21.50 -4.12
C LEU A 837 -15.64 -22.35 -3.06
N ARG A 838 -16.03 -23.58 -3.43
CA ARG A 838 -16.80 -24.47 -2.56
C ARG A 838 -16.08 -24.76 -1.24
N ILE A 839 -16.84 -24.69 -0.16
CA ILE A 839 -16.42 -25.12 1.19
C ILE A 839 -16.71 -26.61 1.45
N ALA A 840 -17.71 -27.16 0.74
CA ALA A 840 -18.13 -28.56 0.72
C ALA A 840 -18.91 -28.88 -0.59
N PRO A 841 -18.81 -30.08 -1.15
CA PRO A 841 -19.67 -30.54 -2.26
C PRO A 841 -21.07 -31.03 -1.83
N GLU A 842 -21.34 -31.13 -0.53
CA GLU A 842 -22.54 -31.73 0.08
C GLU A 842 -23.86 -31.40 -0.64
N LEU A 843 -24.15 -30.11 -0.83
CA LEU A 843 -25.44 -29.69 -1.40
C LEU A 843 -25.64 -30.17 -2.85
N TYR A 844 -24.57 -30.33 -3.63
CA TYR A 844 -24.65 -30.83 -5.01
C TYR A 844 -24.73 -32.36 -5.05
N LEU A 845 -24.04 -33.05 -4.15
CA LEU A 845 -24.16 -34.51 -4.02
C LEU A 845 -25.56 -34.93 -3.57
N LYS A 846 -26.19 -34.15 -2.68
CA LYS A 846 -27.61 -34.35 -2.32
C LYS A 846 -28.56 -34.14 -3.50
N ARG A 847 -28.31 -33.16 -4.38
CA ARG A 847 -29.09 -32.99 -5.62
C ARG A 847 -28.99 -34.22 -6.53
N LEU A 848 -27.83 -34.89 -6.59
CA LEU A 848 -27.70 -36.15 -7.32
C LEU A 848 -28.50 -37.29 -6.67
N CYS A 849 -28.55 -37.34 -5.34
CA CYS A 849 -29.39 -38.30 -4.62
C CYS A 849 -30.88 -38.08 -4.92
N VAL A 850 -31.35 -36.83 -4.96
CA VAL A 850 -32.71 -36.47 -5.45
C VAL A 850 -32.91 -36.94 -6.89
N GLY A 851 -31.90 -36.77 -7.74
CA GLY A 851 -31.89 -37.25 -9.12
C GLY A 851 -31.91 -38.79 -9.28
N GLY A 852 -31.85 -39.55 -8.18
CA GLY A 852 -31.91 -41.02 -8.18
C GLY A 852 -30.55 -41.71 -8.18
N VAL A 853 -29.44 -41.00 -7.97
CA VAL A 853 -28.12 -41.62 -7.79
C VAL A 853 -28.02 -42.18 -6.37
N GLU A 854 -28.17 -43.49 -6.23
CA GLU A 854 -28.26 -44.14 -4.91
C GLU A 854 -26.94 -44.19 -4.13
N ARG A 855 -25.79 -44.29 -4.81
CA ARG A 855 -24.46 -44.34 -4.18
C ARG A 855 -23.51 -43.44 -4.94
N VAL A 856 -23.14 -42.32 -4.35
CA VAL A 856 -22.32 -41.29 -4.99
C VAL A 856 -21.20 -40.86 -4.07
N PHE A 857 -20.03 -40.58 -4.63
CA PHE A 857 -18.96 -39.94 -3.88
C PHE A 857 -18.18 -38.97 -4.74
N GLU A 858 -17.53 -38.02 -4.08
CA GLU A 858 -16.53 -37.16 -4.68
C GLU A 858 -15.29 -37.13 -3.80
N LEU A 859 -14.12 -37.39 -4.40
CA LEU A 859 -12.81 -37.21 -3.77
C LEU A 859 -12.14 -35.98 -4.39
N GLY A 860 -12.44 -34.80 -3.85
CA GLY A 860 -12.16 -33.52 -4.47
C GLY A 860 -11.48 -32.49 -3.55
N ARG A 861 -11.19 -31.31 -4.10
CA ARG A 861 -10.66 -30.17 -3.34
C ARG A 861 -11.78 -29.36 -2.71
N ALA A 862 -11.63 -28.98 -1.44
CA ALA A 862 -12.43 -27.96 -0.77
C ALA A 862 -11.54 -26.77 -0.38
N PHE A 863 -12.14 -25.59 -0.26
CA PHE A 863 -11.44 -24.34 -0.03
C PHE A 863 -12.07 -23.60 1.14
N ARG A 864 -11.32 -23.36 2.21
CA ARG A 864 -11.79 -22.63 3.41
C ARG A 864 -10.83 -21.50 3.74
N ASN A 865 -11.35 -20.29 3.87
CA ASN A 865 -10.58 -19.05 4.06
C ASN A 865 -10.26 -18.84 5.54
N GLU A 866 -9.46 -19.76 6.08
CA GLU A 866 -9.13 -19.90 7.50
C GLU A 866 -7.61 -19.89 7.73
N GLY A 867 -7.20 -19.96 9.00
CA GLY A 867 -5.79 -20.00 9.39
C GLY A 867 -5.05 -21.26 8.91
N VAL A 868 -3.72 -21.16 8.78
CA VAL A 868 -2.84 -22.30 8.43
C VAL A 868 -2.10 -22.77 9.68
N ASP A 869 -2.22 -24.04 10.03
CA ASP A 869 -1.55 -24.66 11.17
C ASP A 869 -1.00 -26.06 10.85
N PHE A 870 -0.88 -26.94 11.85
CA PHE A 870 -0.36 -28.30 11.67
C PHE A 870 -1.34 -29.27 10.98
N SER A 871 -2.64 -29.00 11.06
CA SER A 871 -3.76 -29.81 10.56
C SER A 871 -4.65 -29.09 9.54
N HIS A 872 -4.52 -27.76 9.40
CA HIS A 872 -5.31 -26.92 8.52
C HIS A 872 -4.47 -26.33 7.39
N ASN A 873 -4.97 -26.49 6.16
CA ASN A 873 -4.46 -25.82 4.97
C ASN A 873 -5.66 -25.24 4.19
N PRO A 874 -5.61 -24.02 3.63
CA PRO A 874 -6.79 -23.36 3.07
C PRO A 874 -7.40 -24.08 1.86
N GLU A 875 -6.62 -24.94 1.21
CA GLU A 875 -7.07 -25.87 0.19
C GLU A 875 -6.76 -27.31 0.63
N PHE A 876 -7.75 -28.19 0.71
CA PHE A 876 -7.55 -29.55 1.24
C PHE A 876 -8.44 -30.57 0.54
N THR A 877 -8.01 -31.82 0.55
CA THR A 877 -8.69 -32.95 -0.08
C THR A 877 -9.74 -33.50 0.88
N LEU A 878 -10.98 -33.45 0.43
CA LEU A 878 -12.15 -33.96 1.16
C LEU A 878 -12.73 -35.13 0.37
N LEU A 879 -13.08 -36.20 1.08
CA LEU A 879 -13.97 -37.22 0.57
C LEU A 879 -15.37 -36.91 1.09
N GLU A 880 -16.34 -36.80 0.21
CA GLU A 880 -17.75 -36.89 0.58
C GLU A 880 -18.43 -38.04 -0.14
N ALA A 881 -19.26 -38.81 0.56
CA ALA A 881 -19.96 -39.97 0.02
C ALA A 881 -21.38 -40.06 0.59
N TYR A 882 -22.36 -40.35 -0.28
CA TYR A 882 -23.77 -40.45 0.07
C TYR A 882 -24.34 -41.77 -0.41
N GLN A 883 -25.09 -42.43 0.47
CA GLN A 883 -25.74 -43.71 0.22
C GLN A 883 -27.21 -43.65 0.59
N ALA A 884 -28.08 -43.79 -0.42
CA ALA A 884 -29.51 -43.97 -0.23
C ALA A 884 -29.80 -45.23 0.59
N HIS A 885 -30.82 -45.14 1.43
CA HIS A 885 -31.26 -46.13 2.42
C HIS A 885 -30.22 -46.50 3.48
N ALA A 886 -29.15 -45.72 3.63
CA ALA A 886 -28.23 -45.80 4.75
C ALA A 886 -28.56 -44.75 5.83
N ASP A 887 -27.99 -44.95 7.01
CA ASP A 887 -28.01 -44.00 8.13
C ASP A 887 -26.58 -43.82 8.67
N TYR A 888 -26.40 -42.94 9.65
CA TYR A 888 -25.08 -42.69 10.25
C TYR A 888 -24.41 -43.96 10.82
N ASN A 889 -25.15 -45.00 11.24
CA ASN A 889 -24.55 -46.23 11.79
C ASN A 889 -23.86 -47.05 10.70
N VAL A 890 -24.41 -47.06 9.48
CA VAL A 890 -23.77 -47.73 8.32
C VAL A 890 -22.38 -47.15 8.07
N TRP A 891 -22.25 -45.83 8.22
CA TRP A 891 -20.98 -45.14 8.00
C TRP A 891 -19.93 -45.35 9.09
N ILE A 892 -20.29 -45.84 10.29
CA ILE A 892 -19.30 -46.25 11.32
C ILE A 892 -18.39 -47.35 10.75
N ASP A 893 -19.01 -48.42 10.20
CA ASP A 893 -18.25 -49.52 9.61
C ASP A 893 -17.61 -49.11 8.28
N GLY A 894 -18.30 -48.30 7.47
CA GLY A 894 -17.80 -47.81 6.18
C GLY A 894 -16.55 -46.92 6.30
N CYS A 895 -16.57 -45.93 7.20
CA CYS A 895 -15.44 -45.04 7.44
C CYS A 895 -14.24 -45.78 8.03
N ARG A 896 -14.48 -46.69 8.99
CA ARG A 896 -13.44 -47.55 9.57
C ARG A 896 -12.72 -48.37 8.50
N GLU A 897 -13.46 -49.02 7.61
CA GLU A 897 -12.90 -49.83 6.53
C GLU A 897 -12.07 -48.98 5.54
N LEU A 898 -12.56 -47.79 5.17
CA LEU A 898 -11.83 -46.87 4.29
C LEU A 898 -10.45 -46.50 4.86
N ILE A 899 -10.41 -46.13 6.14
CA ILE A 899 -9.18 -45.72 6.82
C ILE A 899 -8.23 -46.91 7.01
N GLN A 900 -8.75 -48.07 7.41
CA GLN A 900 -7.94 -49.29 7.60
C GLN A 900 -7.31 -49.75 6.28
N ASN A 901 -8.07 -49.73 5.16
CA ASN A 901 -7.54 -50.07 3.84
C ASN A 901 -6.52 -49.03 3.35
N ALA A 902 -6.75 -47.74 3.62
CA ALA A 902 -5.79 -46.69 3.30
C ALA A 902 -4.47 -46.86 4.07
N ALA A 903 -4.54 -47.18 5.36
CA ALA A 903 -3.36 -47.47 6.19
C ALA A 903 -2.61 -48.71 5.68
N GLN A 904 -3.33 -49.79 5.36
CA GLN A 904 -2.76 -51.00 4.78
C GLN A 904 -2.02 -50.73 3.46
N ALA A 905 -2.58 -49.90 2.58
CA ALA A 905 -1.95 -49.55 1.31
C ALA A 905 -0.71 -48.66 1.47
N ALA A 906 -0.71 -47.76 2.45
CA ALA A 906 0.39 -46.83 2.68
C ALA A 906 1.56 -47.46 3.46
N ASN A 907 1.25 -48.22 4.51
CA ASN A 907 2.23 -48.74 5.48
C ASN A 907 2.49 -50.25 5.34
N GLY A 908 1.70 -50.98 4.54
CA GLY A 908 1.74 -52.44 4.49
C GLY A 908 1.10 -53.12 5.69
N ALA A 909 0.50 -52.36 6.61
CA ALA A 909 -0.23 -52.81 7.79
C ALA A 909 -1.30 -51.78 8.19
N GLN A 910 -2.35 -52.19 8.91
CA GLN A 910 -3.38 -51.29 9.45
C GLN A 910 -2.86 -50.52 10.68
N VAL A 911 -1.90 -49.62 10.45
CA VAL A 911 -1.22 -48.86 11.51
C VAL A 911 -1.21 -47.37 11.23
N PHE A 912 -1.32 -46.58 12.30
CA PHE A 912 -0.95 -45.16 12.30
C PHE A 912 0.45 -44.98 12.89
N LEU A 913 1.20 -44.01 12.38
CA LEU A 913 2.54 -43.71 12.87
C LEU A 913 2.48 -42.57 13.88
N ARG A 914 2.90 -42.80 15.13
CA ARG A 914 2.82 -41.83 16.22
C ARG A 914 4.21 -41.50 16.78
N PRO A 915 4.53 -40.23 17.06
CA PRO A 915 5.82 -39.88 17.64
C PRO A 915 5.89 -40.32 19.11
N ARG A 916 6.99 -40.98 19.47
CA ARG A 916 7.40 -41.22 20.87
C ARG A 916 7.95 -39.95 21.50
N ALA A 917 8.21 -40.00 22.81
CA ALA A 917 8.81 -38.89 23.57
C ALA A 917 10.21 -38.47 23.04
N ASP A 918 10.92 -39.35 22.33
CA ASP A 918 12.21 -39.09 21.67
C ASP A 918 12.06 -38.58 20.22
N GLY A 919 10.83 -38.46 19.71
CA GLY A 919 10.52 -38.02 18.35
C GLY A 919 10.56 -39.13 17.29
N VAL A 920 10.84 -40.38 17.66
CA VAL A 920 10.81 -41.52 16.72
C VAL A 920 9.38 -41.96 16.48
N LEU A 921 9.02 -42.22 15.21
CA LEU A 921 7.69 -42.72 14.86
C LEU A 921 7.55 -44.20 15.21
N GLU A 922 6.49 -44.54 15.96
CA GLU A 922 6.09 -45.88 16.32
C GLU A 922 4.78 -46.26 15.63
N PRO A 923 4.66 -47.46 15.04
CA PRO A 923 3.40 -47.96 14.51
C PRO A 923 2.45 -48.35 15.64
N VAL A 924 1.24 -47.78 15.63
CA VAL A 924 0.13 -48.13 16.50
C VAL A 924 -0.92 -48.85 15.67
N ASP A 925 -1.30 -50.05 16.10
CA ASP A 925 -2.34 -50.85 15.45
C ASP A 925 -3.71 -50.19 15.57
N ILE A 926 -4.40 -50.06 14.44
CA ILE A 926 -5.76 -49.52 14.34
C ILE A 926 -6.75 -50.55 13.76
N SER A 927 -6.33 -51.81 13.67
CA SER A 927 -7.17 -52.92 13.23
C SER A 927 -8.34 -53.19 14.20
N GLY A 928 -9.31 -53.98 13.75
CA GLY A 928 -10.47 -54.34 14.58
C GLY A 928 -11.57 -53.28 14.58
N LYS A 929 -12.31 -53.19 15.69
CA LYS A 929 -13.43 -52.24 15.87
C LYS A 929 -13.03 -51.12 16.83
N TRP A 930 -13.59 -49.95 16.60
CA TRP A 930 -13.32 -48.74 17.38
C TRP A 930 -14.46 -48.44 18.35
N PRO A 931 -14.20 -47.81 19.51
CA PRO A 931 -15.24 -47.42 20.45
C PRO A 931 -16.26 -46.46 19.83
N VAL A 932 -17.51 -46.57 20.29
CA VAL A 932 -18.63 -45.71 19.89
C VAL A 932 -19.29 -45.19 21.16
N ILE A 933 -19.21 -43.89 21.40
CA ILE A 933 -19.61 -43.24 22.67
C ILE A 933 -20.53 -42.07 22.34
N THR A 934 -21.55 -41.78 23.15
CA THR A 934 -22.35 -40.57 22.93
C THR A 934 -21.59 -39.34 23.43
N VAL A 935 -21.81 -38.17 22.81
CA VAL A 935 -21.15 -36.92 23.24
C VAL A 935 -21.44 -36.60 24.71
N HIS A 936 -22.68 -36.81 25.15
CA HIS A 936 -23.09 -36.55 26.53
C HIS A 936 -22.45 -37.52 27.52
N ASP A 937 -22.33 -38.81 27.18
CA ASP A 937 -21.63 -39.79 28.02
C ASP A 937 -20.13 -39.48 28.12
N ALA A 938 -19.51 -39.09 27.01
CA ALA A 938 -18.08 -38.76 26.98
C ALA A 938 -17.76 -37.53 27.86
N ILE A 939 -18.58 -36.48 27.77
CA ILE A 939 -18.44 -35.31 28.66
C ILE A 939 -18.74 -35.71 30.11
N SER A 940 -19.75 -36.55 30.35
CA SER A 940 -20.10 -37.00 31.69
C SER A 940 -18.95 -37.74 32.37
N GLU A 941 -18.27 -38.62 31.62
CA GLU A 941 -17.09 -39.34 32.09
C GLU A 941 -15.93 -38.37 32.37
N ALA A 942 -15.68 -37.41 31.48
CA ALA A 942 -14.59 -36.45 31.63
C ALA A 942 -14.75 -35.52 32.85
N LEU A 943 -15.98 -35.17 33.22
CA LEU A 943 -16.29 -34.33 34.38
C LEU A 943 -16.55 -35.11 35.67
N GLY A 944 -16.93 -36.39 35.56
CA GLY A 944 -17.45 -37.16 36.68
C GLY A 944 -18.85 -36.72 37.13
N GLU A 945 -19.60 -36.03 36.27
CA GLU A 945 -20.96 -35.54 36.53
C GLU A 945 -21.89 -35.93 35.38
N HIS A 946 -23.09 -36.40 35.69
CA HIS A 946 -24.01 -36.91 34.67
C HIS A 946 -24.69 -35.77 33.90
N ILE A 947 -24.44 -35.69 32.59
CA ILE A 947 -25.00 -34.71 31.67
C ILE A 947 -25.86 -35.44 30.64
N THR A 948 -27.01 -34.85 30.31
CA THR A 948 -27.96 -35.38 29.33
C THR A 948 -28.41 -34.26 28.39
N PRO A 949 -29.06 -34.58 27.25
CA PRO A 949 -29.65 -33.54 26.38
C PRO A 949 -30.69 -32.64 27.06
N GLU A 950 -31.22 -33.05 28.22
CA GLU A 950 -32.21 -32.30 29.01
C GLU A 950 -31.58 -31.38 30.07
N THR A 951 -30.25 -31.46 30.26
CA THR A 951 -29.54 -30.63 31.24
C THR A 951 -29.63 -29.15 30.85
N ASP A 952 -30.05 -28.30 31.80
CA ASP A 952 -30.28 -26.89 31.54
C ASP A 952 -28.97 -26.11 31.30
N VAL A 953 -29.06 -25.06 30.49
CA VAL A 953 -27.90 -24.26 30.08
C VAL A 953 -27.19 -23.57 31.26
N ASP A 954 -27.90 -23.23 32.34
CA ASP A 954 -27.28 -22.57 33.48
C ASP A 954 -26.45 -23.55 34.32
N THR A 955 -26.86 -24.81 34.38
CA THR A 955 -26.05 -25.90 34.92
C THR A 955 -24.82 -26.15 34.04
N LEU A 956 -24.97 -26.28 32.73
CA LEU A 956 -23.84 -26.44 31.80
C LEU A 956 -22.81 -25.30 31.93
N ARG A 957 -23.26 -24.05 32.02
CA ARG A 957 -22.40 -22.87 32.22
C ARG A 957 -21.64 -22.90 33.55
N LYS A 958 -22.25 -23.41 34.62
CA LYS A 958 -21.55 -23.61 35.90
C LYS A 958 -20.45 -24.66 35.76
N LEU A 959 -20.70 -25.73 35.03
CA LEU A 959 -19.71 -26.78 34.75
C LEU A 959 -18.57 -26.26 33.87
N CYS A 960 -18.86 -25.50 32.81
CA CYS A 960 -17.84 -24.80 32.02
C CYS A 960 -16.95 -23.92 32.91
N LYS A 961 -17.55 -23.13 33.79
CA LYS A 961 -16.80 -22.26 34.72
C LYS A 961 -15.95 -23.07 35.71
N ALA A 962 -16.44 -24.22 36.19
CA ALA A 962 -15.67 -25.10 37.06
C ALA A 962 -14.51 -25.80 36.33
N ALA A 963 -14.69 -26.07 35.03
CA ALA A 963 -13.70 -26.69 34.15
C ALA A 963 -12.77 -25.69 33.42
N ASP A 964 -12.91 -24.39 33.67
CA ASP A 964 -12.16 -23.29 33.02
C ASP A 964 -12.34 -23.23 31.48
N ILE A 965 -13.57 -23.52 31.02
CA ILE A 965 -13.97 -23.46 29.60
C ILE A 965 -14.72 -22.15 29.35
N GLY A 966 -14.27 -21.38 28.36
CA GLY A 966 -14.93 -20.15 27.93
C GLY A 966 -16.28 -20.43 27.28
N TYR A 967 -17.26 -19.54 27.45
CA TYR A 967 -18.52 -19.62 26.71
C TYR A 967 -19.10 -18.21 26.48
N LEU A 968 -19.92 -18.05 25.44
CA LEU A 968 -20.63 -16.80 25.19
C LEU A 968 -22.02 -16.82 25.84
N SER A 969 -22.45 -15.67 26.39
CA SER A 969 -23.71 -15.57 27.15
C SER A 969 -24.97 -15.81 26.31
N HIS A 970 -24.88 -15.65 24.99
CA HIS A 970 -25.98 -15.86 24.05
C HIS A 970 -26.03 -17.28 23.48
N TRP A 971 -25.06 -18.14 23.79
CA TRP A 971 -25.08 -19.55 23.35
C TRP A 971 -26.21 -20.33 24.02
N ASP A 972 -26.82 -21.22 23.24
CA ASP A 972 -27.79 -22.18 23.72
C ASP A 972 -27.10 -23.39 24.38
N ALA A 973 -27.88 -24.36 24.88
CA ALA A 973 -27.33 -25.54 25.53
C ALA A 973 -26.46 -26.39 24.58
N GLY A 974 -26.85 -26.49 23.31
CA GLY A 974 -26.12 -27.30 22.32
C GLY A 974 -24.75 -26.74 21.98
N ALA A 975 -24.64 -25.43 21.77
CA ALA A 975 -23.35 -24.76 21.55
C ALA A 975 -22.42 -24.89 22.77
N VAL A 976 -22.96 -24.80 23.99
CA VAL A 976 -22.17 -25.02 25.21
C VAL A 976 -21.69 -26.48 25.31
N VAL A 977 -22.53 -27.46 24.99
CA VAL A 977 -22.15 -28.88 24.95
C VAL A 977 -21.05 -29.15 23.92
N LEU A 978 -21.14 -28.54 22.74
CA LEU A 978 -20.11 -28.65 21.70
C LEU A 978 -18.76 -28.12 22.20
N GLU A 979 -18.74 -26.93 22.80
CA GLU A 979 -17.52 -26.34 23.37
C GLU A 979 -16.90 -27.23 24.48
N MET A 980 -17.75 -27.82 25.32
CA MET A 980 -17.32 -28.77 26.35
C MET A 980 -16.72 -30.04 25.75
N TYR A 981 -17.33 -30.57 24.71
CA TYR A 981 -16.83 -31.74 23.98
C TYR A 981 -15.44 -31.47 23.38
N GLU A 982 -15.25 -30.35 22.69
CA GLU A 982 -13.97 -29.99 22.05
C GLU A 982 -12.83 -29.96 23.09
N HIS A 983 -13.04 -29.28 24.23
CA HIS A 983 -12.00 -29.09 25.26
C HIS A 983 -11.77 -30.29 26.19
N LEU A 984 -12.83 -31.07 26.49
CA LEU A 984 -12.76 -32.14 27.49
C LEU A 984 -12.57 -33.52 26.89
N VAL A 985 -13.03 -33.72 25.65
CA VAL A 985 -13.11 -35.04 25.02
C VAL A 985 -12.22 -35.10 23.79
N GLU A 986 -12.45 -34.22 22.80
CA GLU A 986 -11.74 -34.28 21.51
C GLU A 986 -10.22 -34.19 21.72
N ASP A 987 -9.74 -33.11 22.35
CA ASP A 987 -8.32 -32.84 22.62
C ASP A 987 -7.58 -33.97 23.36
N ARG A 988 -8.32 -34.82 24.10
CA ARG A 988 -7.76 -35.87 24.97
C ARG A 988 -7.91 -37.27 24.39
N THR A 989 -8.61 -37.43 23.28
CA THR A 989 -8.86 -38.73 22.64
C THR A 989 -7.55 -39.32 22.13
N THR A 990 -7.22 -40.56 22.49
CA THR A 990 -5.92 -41.20 22.14
C THR A 990 -6.02 -42.38 21.19
N GLU A 991 -7.19 -42.95 20.99
CA GLU A 991 -7.45 -44.02 20.01
C GLU A 991 -8.59 -43.60 19.08
N PRO A 992 -8.68 -44.15 17.85
CA PRO A 992 -9.79 -43.86 16.96
C PRO A 992 -11.13 -44.16 17.65
N THR A 993 -11.95 -43.15 17.84
CA THR A 993 -13.21 -43.23 18.60
C THR A 993 -14.31 -42.46 17.87
N PHE A 994 -15.48 -43.07 17.74
CA PHE A 994 -16.66 -42.41 17.20
C PHE A 994 -17.46 -41.78 18.35
N TYR A 995 -17.59 -40.46 18.33
CA TYR A 995 -18.49 -39.73 19.22
C TYR A 995 -19.78 -39.43 18.49
N LYS A 996 -20.93 -39.85 19.03
CA LYS A 996 -22.22 -39.76 18.34
C LYS A 996 -23.31 -39.04 19.13
N ASP A 997 -24.39 -38.72 18.43
CA ASP A 997 -25.60 -38.10 18.97
C ASP A 997 -25.34 -36.67 19.48
N PHE A 998 -24.79 -35.83 18.60
CA PHE A 998 -24.53 -34.40 18.85
C PHE A 998 -25.83 -33.58 19.03
N PRO A 999 -25.79 -32.44 19.73
CA PRO A 999 -26.96 -31.57 19.87
C PRO A 999 -27.55 -31.14 18.52
N THR A 1000 -28.88 -31.11 18.41
CA THR A 1000 -29.55 -30.75 17.15
C THR A 1000 -29.28 -29.32 16.70
N SER A 1001 -29.12 -28.37 17.64
CA SER A 1001 -28.95 -26.95 17.32
C SER A 1001 -27.63 -26.63 16.61
N VAL A 1002 -26.60 -27.46 16.78
CA VAL A 1002 -25.29 -27.32 16.10
C VAL A 1002 -25.15 -28.21 14.85
N SER A 1003 -26.23 -28.88 14.44
CA SER A 1003 -26.24 -29.85 13.34
C SER A 1003 -27.28 -29.51 12.28
N PRO A 1004 -27.10 -28.39 11.52
CA PRO A 1004 -28.17 -27.81 10.69
C PRO A 1004 -28.60 -28.66 9.49
N LEU A 1005 -27.74 -29.56 9.01
CA LEU A 1005 -28.00 -30.44 7.85
C LEU A 1005 -28.33 -31.89 8.26
N THR A 1006 -28.34 -32.18 9.56
CA THR A 1006 -28.49 -33.53 10.10
C THR A 1006 -29.91 -33.78 10.60
N ARG A 1007 -30.45 -34.97 10.34
CA ARG A 1007 -31.74 -35.40 10.86
C ARG A 1007 -31.74 -35.46 12.41
N PRO A 1008 -32.78 -34.98 13.10
CA PRO A 1008 -32.98 -35.26 14.52
C PRO A 1008 -32.95 -36.76 14.83
N HIS A 1009 -32.51 -37.11 16.03
CA HIS A 1009 -32.46 -38.49 16.47
C HIS A 1009 -33.86 -39.11 16.51
N ARG A 1010 -33.99 -40.34 15.99
CA ARG A 1010 -35.29 -41.02 15.85
C ARG A 1010 -36.03 -41.28 17.17
N SER A 1011 -35.32 -41.30 18.30
CA SER A 1011 -35.88 -41.67 19.61
C SER A 1011 -35.42 -40.83 20.80
N ILE A 1012 -34.44 -39.92 20.63
CA ILE A 1012 -33.83 -39.16 21.74
C ILE A 1012 -33.99 -37.67 21.40
N PRO A 1013 -34.90 -36.94 22.08
CA PRO A 1013 -35.08 -35.51 21.83
C PRO A 1013 -33.80 -34.70 22.11
N GLY A 1014 -33.60 -33.61 21.37
CA GLY A 1014 -32.49 -32.67 21.59
C GLY A 1014 -31.16 -33.01 20.89
N VAL A 1015 -31.00 -34.25 20.38
CA VAL A 1015 -29.81 -34.69 19.66
C VAL A 1015 -30.11 -35.10 18.21
N ALA A 1016 -29.09 -35.09 17.35
CA ALA A 1016 -29.15 -35.42 15.94
C ALA A 1016 -28.35 -36.69 15.63
N GLU A 1017 -28.72 -37.43 14.58
CA GLU A 1017 -28.01 -38.65 14.15
C GLU A 1017 -26.74 -38.29 13.38
N ARG A 1018 -25.75 -37.78 14.13
CA ARG A 1018 -24.41 -37.40 13.67
C ARG A 1018 -23.37 -38.12 14.51
N TRP A 1019 -22.25 -38.47 13.92
CA TRP A 1019 -21.04 -38.78 14.65
C TRP A 1019 -19.83 -38.06 14.06
N ASP A 1020 -18.85 -37.79 14.91
CA ASP A 1020 -17.51 -37.34 14.53
C ASP A 1020 -16.50 -38.43 14.95
N LEU A 1021 -15.55 -38.74 14.07
CA LEU A 1021 -14.48 -39.69 14.31
C LEU A 1021 -13.23 -38.92 14.73
N VAL A 1022 -12.74 -39.16 15.94
CA VAL A 1022 -11.55 -38.50 16.47
C VAL A 1022 -10.46 -39.53 16.76
N ALA A 1023 -9.22 -39.18 16.45
CA ALA A 1023 -8.07 -39.98 16.85
C ALA A 1023 -6.87 -39.07 17.18
N TRP A 1024 -6.31 -39.20 18.39
CA TRP A 1024 -5.21 -38.35 18.89
C TRP A 1024 -5.49 -36.84 18.82
N GLY A 1025 -6.68 -36.43 19.23
CA GLY A 1025 -7.10 -35.01 19.19
C GLY A 1025 -7.26 -34.45 17.79
N VAL A 1026 -7.49 -35.31 16.79
CA VAL A 1026 -7.74 -34.90 15.40
C VAL A 1026 -9.04 -35.53 14.91
N GLU A 1027 -10.02 -34.69 14.59
CA GLU A 1027 -11.23 -35.09 13.88
C GLU A 1027 -10.90 -35.52 12.43
N LEU A 1028 -11.15 -36.78 12.10
CA LEU A 1028 -10.84 -37.41 10.80
C LEU A 1028 -11.99 -37.36 9.80
N GLY A 1029 -13.21 -37.29 10.30
CA GLY A 1029 -14.42 -37.26 9.50
C GLY A 1029 -15.67 -37.27 10.35
N THR A 1030 -16.78 -37.04 9.69
CA THR A 1030 -18.10 -36.92 10.27
C THR A 1030 -19.12 -37.60 9.36
N ALA A 1031 -20.18 -38.16 9.92
CA ALA A 1031 -21.27 -38.71 9.12
C ALA A 1031 -22.64 -38.51 9.75
N TYR A 1032 -23.65 -38.44 8.89
CA TYR A 1032 -25.00 -38.04 9.24
C TYR A 1032 -26.01 -39.05 8.70
N SER A 1033 -27.13 -39.19 9.40
CA SER A 1033 -28.40 -39.46 8.74
C SER A 1033 -28.89 -38.13 8.18
N GLU A 1034 -28.95 -38.01 6.86
CA GLU A 1034 -29.21 -36.74 6.19
C GLU A 1034 -30.61 -36.19 6.50
N LEU A 1035 -30.71 -34.88 6.68
CA LEU A 1035 -32.00 -34.22 6.77
C LEU A 1035 -32.66 -34.16 5.39
N THR A 1036 -33.62 -35.04 5.15
CA THR A 1036 -34.35 -35.13 3.87
C THR A 1036 -35.69 -34.40 3.88
N ASP A 1037 -36.12 -33.85 5.02
CA ASP A 1037 -37.35 -33.07 5.14
C ASP A 1037 -37.11 -31.62 4.66
N PRO A 1038 -37.67 -31.20 3.51
CA PRO A 1038 -37.41 -29.88 2.94
C PRO A 1038 -37.99 -28.74 3.79
N VAL A 1039 -39.05 -28.98 4.56
CA VAL A 1039 -39.70 -27.96 5.39
C VAL A 1039 -38.81 -27.63 6.59
N GLU A 1040 -38.31 -28.67 7.27
CA GLU A 1040 -37.38 -28.50 8.37
C GLU A 1040 -36.02 -27.99 7.88
N GLN A 1041 -35.54 -28.45 6.72
CA GLN A 1041 -34.30 -27.97 6.10
C GLN A 1041 -34.38 -26.46 5.81
N ARG A 1042 -35.52 -25.98 5.29
CA ARG A 1042 -35.77 -24.54 5.06
C ARG A 1042 -35.72 -23.75 6.37
N ARG A 1043 -36.37 -24.24 7.43
CA ARG A 1043 -36.36 -23.58 8.75
C ARG A 1043 -34.93 -23.38 9.25
N ARG A 1044 -34.08 -24.41 9.15
CA ARG A 1044 -32.68 -24.37 9.62
C ARG A 1044 -31.80 -23.46 8.78
N LEU A 1045 -31.92 -23.50 7.45
CA LEU A 1045 -31.15 -22.60 6.58
C LEU A 1045 -31.57 -21.14 6.75
N GLN A 1046 -32.85 -20.86 7.03
CA GLN A 1046 -33.30 -19.52 7.38
C GLN A 1046 -32.69 -19.03 8.71
N GLU A 1047 -32.62 -19.89 9.73
CA GLU A 1047 -31.96 -19.57 10.99
C GLU A 1047 -30.45 -19.28 10.79
N GLN A 1048 -29.76 -20.08 10.00
CA GLN A 1048 -28.35 -19.84 9.64
C GLN A 1048 -28.17 -18.55 8.84
N SER A 1049 -29.03 -18.29 7.86
CA SER A 1049 -28.96 -17.06 7.05
C SER A 1049 -29.22 -15.80 7.89
N LEU A 1050 -30.04 -15.87 8.94
CA LEU A 1050 -30.20 -14.78 9.90
C LEU A 1050 -28.94 -14.55 10.75
N LEU A 1051 -28.20 -15.60 11.11
CA LEU A 1051 -26.89 -15.47 11.77
C LEU A 1051 -25.87 -14.81 10.83
N ALA A 1052 -25.85 -15.22 9.56
CA ALA A 1052 -25.01 -14.59 8.52
C ALA A 1052 -25.32 -13.09 8.37
N ALA A 1053 -26.60 -12.72 8.30
CA ALA A 1053 -27.05 -11.33 8.28
C ALA A 1053 -26.70 -10.57 9.58
N GLY A 1054 -26.59 -11.29 10.69
CA GLY A 1054 -26.12 -10.79 11.99
C GLY A 1054 -24.60 -10.55 12.08
N GLY A 1055 -23.86 -10.89 11.03
CA GLY A 1055 -22.42 -10.64 10.92
C GLY A 1055 -21.53 -11.87 11.17
N ASP A 1056 -22.08 -13.07 11.21
CA ASP A 1056 -21.32 -14.32 11.26
C ASP A 1056 -20.81 -14.69 9.85
N PRO A 1057 -19.50 -14.63 9.57
CA PRO A 1057 -18.94 -14.91 8.25
C PRO A 1057 -18.87 -16.41 7.91
N GLU A 1058 -19.14 -17.31 8.85
CA GLU A 1058 -19.07 -18.77 8.67
C GLU A 1058 -20.45 -19.41 8.49
N ALA A 1059 -21.51 -18.68 8.82
CA ALA A 1059 -22.88 -19.16 8.68
C ALA A 1059 -23.27 -19.39 7.19
N MET A 1060 -24.10 -20.41 6.98
CA MET A 1060 -24.56 -20.81 5.64
C MET A 1060 -25.53 -19.79 5.04
N GLU A 1061 -25.42 -19.57 3.73
CA GLU A 1061 -26.41 -18.82 2.97
C GLU A 1061 -27.62 -19.69 2.59
N LEU A 1062 -28.76 -19.03 2.37
CA LEU A 1062 -30.00 -19.70 1.97
C LEU A 1062 -29.96 -20.06 0.48
N ASP A 1063 -29.74 -21.34 0.17
CA ASP A 1063 -29.79 -21.89 -1.19
C ASP A 1063 -31.21 -22.34 -1.56
N GLU A 1064 -31.95 -21.47 -2.26
CA GLU A 1064 -33.32 -21.76 -2.72
C GLU A 1064 -33.37 -22.86 -3.80
N ASP A 1065 -32.34 -23.01 -4.63
CA ASP A 1065 -32.28 -24.07 -5.64
C ASP A 1065 -32.09 -25.44 -4.96
N PHE A 1066 -31.27 -25.50 -3.90
CA PHE A 1066 -31.13 -26.71 -3.09
C PHE A 1066 -32.44 -27.08 -2.42
N LEU A 1067 -33.13 -26.12 -1.78
CA LEU A 1067 -34.44 -26.38 -1.17
C LEU A 1067 -35.46 -26.87 -2.17
N GLN A 1068 -35.51 -26.25 -3.36
CA GLN A 1068 -36.36 -26.72 -4.46
C GLN A 1068 -36.02 -28.15 -4.86
N ALA A 1069 -34.74 -28.53 -4.96
CA ALA A 1069 -34.37 -29.91 -5.23
C ALA A 1069 -34.84 -30.86 -4.13
N MET A 1070 -34.70 -30.50 -2.85
CA MET A 1070 -35.17 -31.32 -1.73
C MET A 1070 -36.71 -31.51 -1.74
N GLU A 1071 -37.47 -30.54 -2.26
CA GLU A 1071 -38.92 -30.63 -2.45
C GLU A 1071 -39.33 -31.67 -3.52
N TYR A 1072 -38.43 -32.05 -4.44
CA TYR A 1072 -38.62 -33.20 -5.34
C TYR A 1072 -38.36 -34.56 -4.66
N ALA A 1073 -38.14 -34.55 -3.34
CA ALA A 1073 -37.93 -35.68 -2.45
C ALA A 1073 -36.57 -36.39 -2.63
N MET A 1074 -35.70 -36.20 -1.65
CA MET A 1074 -34.50 -37.01 -1.47
C MET A 1074 -34.85 -38.29 -0.69
N PRO A 1075 -34.39 -39.49 -1.12
CA PRO A 1075 -34.59 -40.70 -0.32
C PRO A 1075 -33.83 -40.60 1.02
N PRO A 1076 -34.27 -41.31 2.08
CA PRO A 1076 -33.50 -41.41 3.33
C PRO A 1076 -32.07 -41.82 3.01
N THR A 1077 -31.09 -41.02 3.41
CA THR A 1077 -29.70 -41.15 2.95
C THR A 1077 -28.76 -40.98 4.13
N GLY A 1078 -27.67 -41.75 4.14
CA GLY A 1078 -26.54 -41.51 5.03
C GLY A 1078 -25.41 -40.84 4.25
N GLY A 1079 -24.85 -39.75 4.76
CA GLY A 1079 -23.69 -39.08 4.18
C GLY A 1079 -22.47 -39.14 5.08
N LEU A 1080 -21.29 -39.21 4.47
CA LEU A 1080 -19.98 -39.21 5.11
C LEU A 1080 -19.15 -38.06 4.53
N GLY A 1081 -18.54 -37.25 5.40
CA GLY A 1081 -17.45 -36.34 5.08
C GLY A 1081 -16.16 -36.80 5.77
N MET A 1082 -15.05 -36.89 5.06
CA MET A 1082 -13.77 -37.35 5.62
C MET A 1082 -12.60 -36.48 5.14
N GLY A 1083 -11.87 -35.90 6.09
CA GLY A 1083 -10.67 -35.11 5.83
C GLY A 1083 -9.49 -36.00 5.44
N VAL A 1084 -9.34 -36.27 4.15
CA VAL A 1084 -8.33 -37.22 3.62
C VAL A 1084 -6.91 -36.80 3.99
N ASP A 1085 -6.64 -35.49 4.02
CA ASP A 1085 -5.35 -34.97 4.46
C ASP A 1085 -5.04 -35.33 5.92
N ARG A 1086 -6.01 -35.20 6.83
CA ARG A 1086 -5.87 -35.56 8.25
C ARG A 1086 -5.68 -37.06 8.43
N VAL A 1087 -6.37 -37.89 7.64
CA VAL A 1087 -6.16 -39.34 7.63
C VAL A 1087 -4.73 -39.68 7.19
N VAL A 1088 -4.24 -39.08 6.09
CA VAL A 1088 -2.87 -39.30 5.61
C VAL A 1088 -1.83 -38.80 6.64
N MET A 1089 -2.11 -37.72 7.37
CA MET A 1089 -1.25 -37.25 8.47
C MET A 1089 -1.07 -38.31 9.54
N LEU A 1090 -2.16 -38.93 10.02
CA LEU A 1090 -2.07 -39.98 11.05
C LEU A 1090 -1.44 -41.28 10.53
N ILE A 1091 -1.77 -41.69 9.31
CA ILE A 1091 -1.15 -42.85 8.64
C ILE A 1091 0.37 -42.68 8.57
N THR A 1092 0.85 -41.48 8.23
CA THR A 1092 2.28 -41.23 8.02
C THR A 1092 3.01 -40.66 9.25
N GLY A 1093 2.29 -40.21 10.27
CA GLY A 1093 2.84 -39.53 11.44
C GLY A 1093 3.44 -38.16 11.13
N ARG A 1094 3.02 -37.51 10.04
CA ARG A 1094 3.56 -36.24 9.54
C ARG A 1094 2.49 -35.14 9.54
N SER A 1095 2.93 -33.89 9.55
CA SER A 1095 2.04 -32.73 9.46
C SER A 1095 1.40 -32.60 8.07
N ILE A 1096 0.28 -31.86 7.96
CA ILE A 1096 -0.39 -31.62 6.66
C ILE A 1096 0.56 -31.00 5.63
N ARG A 1097 1.47 -30.15 6.11
CA ARG A 1097 2.46 -29.44 5.28
C ARG A 1097 3.56 -30.38 4.77
N GLU A 1098 3.78 -31.51 5.42
CA GLU A 1098 4.75 -32.52 4.96
C GLU A 1098 4.11 -33.52 3.99
N THR A 1099 2.84 -33.86 4.19
CA THR A 1099 2.12 -34.83 3.36
C THR A 1099 1.61 -34.21 2.06
N LEU A 1100 1.39 -32.89 2.02
CA LEU A 1100 1.10 -32.17 0.79
C LEU A 1100 2.39 -31.91 -0.02
N PRO A 1101 2.38 -32.16 -1.34
CA PRO A 1101 3.52 -31.79 -2.19
C PRO A 1101 3.81 -30.29 -2.12
N PHE A 1102 2.79 -29.46 -2.27
CA PHE A 1102 2.93 -28.00 -2.31
C PHE A 1102 1.91 -27.33 -1.38
N PRO A 1103 2.15 -27.30 -0.05
CA PRO A 1103 1.27 -26.58 0.86
C PRO A 1103 1.49 -25.07 0.71
N LEU A 1104 0.47 -24.28 1.07
CA LEU A 1104 0.56 -22.83 1.01
C LEU A 1104 1.67 -22.32 1.94
N ALA A 1105 2.52 -21.43 1.42
CA ALA A 1105 3.58 -20.79 2.20
C ALA A 1105 3.38 -19.27 2.17
N LYS A 1106 3.55 -18.62 3.32
CA LYS A 1106 3.43 -17.17 3.42
C LYS A 1106 4.45 -16.49 2.48
N PRO A 1107 4.04 -15.50 1.64
CA PRO A 1107 4.97 -14.75 0.80
C PRO A 1107 6.09 -14.09 1.61
N ARG A 1108 7.25 -13.85 0.98
CA ARG A 1108 8.41 -13.18 1.59
C ARG A 1108 8.38 -11.68 1.42
#